data_AF-Q9ZUW5-F1
#
_entry.id   AF-Q9ZUW5-F1
#
_cell.length_a   1.000
_cell.length_b   1.000
_cell.length_c   1.000
_cell.angle_alpha   90.00
_cell.angle_beta   90.00
_cell.angle_gamma   90.00
#
_symmetry.space_group_name_H-M   'P 1'
#
loop_
_entity.id
_entity.type
_entity.pdbx_description
1 polymer ?
#
loop_
_entity_poly.entity_id
_entity_poly.type
_entity_poly.pdbx_seq_one_letter_code
_entity_poly.pdbx_strand_id
1 'polypeptide(L)'
;MESTTFLKDAVSVKLHAKAKELFANGDHIKALEIIEDMICVNKEDKNIWFLYSEQGYMFTKLSEKAENLDVDFTFKLGAVGCSSEHEKLLSLCAHGFHTLAHHIGSVMYYKKCLKKAKQCLSVSNQSEDSDSSVAQMSLHKNKTNKDLETLIKNAETAIALSKIGKLKGLLEEDDEPEVLESKSSSEPVKNEIKGLRSFWLGLNVKVKRDFMKVSIAKLTSFVQRVYDRPRQNALEQILVSAREDRKWTFWMCQNCSEKFSSAEECKKHLEQEHAAGFKPSKEMDMKRIGKDWARKISVGGWEPVDTGAAVEMIKNRLADVKAFSYKNGWSKEWPLASDDERGKLLKEIKNLLVMFRDLKILPCSVRDCVMQYPLRYFGELEVSKQSLVDSHLVETPQSICFLDCHELNKILNFLKRIKSERDDGIDVVSRAVDSILSSTRVKEKVDFDPQFSLLLLDRRLLKSNNAPINDEGTINVFDPNVYPKAPAQGDDIISWLTDYNSVEKTFPIPIRVHNLDIWVAVLRAVQFTCRTLETKYAKKVQVFNYSVALTAVEDLCISEDERRRNLQEDQWNSYASLLSDRCEEGVLRNSLTTKLFVCAVRDVLEGASDLTFEFPDFEECMNLIRGRKSLSDDIVLKSIAFLKILAHTKVRS
;
A
#
# COMPACT_ATOMS: atom_id res chain seq x y z
N MET A 1 23.81 -28.64 -21.62
CA MET A 1 22.80 -28.02 -22.50
C MET A 1 22.93 -26.51 -22.33
N GLU A 2 23.47 -25.81 -23.33
CA GLU A 2 23.40 -24.35 -23.37
C GLU A 2 21.92 -23.98 -23.49
N SER A 3 21.38 -23.27 -22.49
CA SER A 3 20.03 -22.74 -22.57
C SER A 3 19.97 -21.76 -23.74
N THR A 4 19.23 -22.12 -24.79
CA THR A 4 18.97 -21.26 -25.94
C THR A 4 18.19 -20.04 -25.47
N THR A 5 18.84 -18.88 -25.47
CA THR A 5 18.23 -17.62 -25.05
C THR A 5 17.13 -17.20 -26.02
N PHE A 6 16.00 -16.66 -25.55
CA PHE A 6 14.91 -16.21 -26.44
C PHE A 6 15.35 -15.16 -27.47
N LEU A 7 16.44 -14.43 -27.19
CA LEU A 7 17.07 -13.48 -28.11
C LEU A 7 17.63 -14.13 -29.39
N LYS A 8 17.88 -15.44 -29.38
CA LYS A 8 18.38 -16.22 -30.52
C LYS A 8 17.31 -17.12 -31.14
N ASP A 9 16.17 -17.26 -30.48
CA ASP A 9 15.04 -18.03 -31.00
C ASP A 9 14.29 -17.21 -32.07
N ALA A 10 14.22 -17.76 -33.28
CA ALA A 10 13.64 -17.06 -34.43
C ALA A 10 12.15 -16.74 -34.24
N VAL A 11 11.42 -17.54 -33.46
CA VAL A 11 10.01 -17.30 -33.15
C VAL A 11 9.88 -16.12 -32.19
N SER A 12 10.62 -16.14 -31.09
CA SER A 12 10.65 -15.08 -30.08
C SER A 12 11.11 -13.74 -30.64
N VAL A 13 12.13 -13.73 -31.52
CA VAL A 13 12.60 -12.51 -32.19
C VAL A 13 11.51 -11.91 -33.08
N LYS A 14 10.77 -12.74 -33.83
CA LYS A 14 9.65 -12.28 -34.66
C LYS A 14 8.49 -11.74 -33.81
N LEU A 15 8.16 -12.40 -32.71
CA LEU A 15 7.11 -11.95 -31.78
C LEU A 15 7.47 -10.58 -31.19
N HIS A 16 8.71 -10.41 -30.74
CA HIS A 16 9.19 -9.14 -30.21
C HIS A 16 9.16 -8.01 -31.27
N ALA A 17 9.59 -8.29 -32.50
CA ALA A 17 9.51 -7.31 -33.60
C ALA A 17 8.06 -6.90 -33.89
N LYS A 18 7.14 -7.88 -33.90
CA LYS A 18 5.70 -7.63 -34.06
C LYS A 18 5.13 -6.77 -32.93
N ALA A 19 5.55 -7.00 -31.67
CA ALA A 19 5.12 -6.17 -30.55
C ALA A 19 5.56 -4.70 -30.72
N LYS A 20 6.78 -4.46 -31.19
CA LYS A 20 7.28 -3.10 -31.48
C LYS A 20 6.49 -2.42 -32.59
N GLU A 21 6.19 -3.14 -33.66
CA GLU A 21 5.38 -2.62 -34.77
C GLU A 21 3.97 -2.25 -34.30
N LEU A 22 3.31 -3.13 -33.55
CA LEU A 22 1.99 -2.87 -32.97
C LEU A 22 2.00 -1.64 -32.06
N PHE A 23 3.03 -1.51 -31.21
CA PHE A 23 3.17 -0.35 -30.33
C PHE A 23 3.34 0.96 -31.12
N ALA A 24 4.21 0.95 -32.14
CA ALA A 24 4.44 2.11 -33.00
C ALA A 24 3.16 2.53 -33.77
N ASN A 25 2.34 1.56 -34.14
CA ASN A 25 1.05 1.77 -34.82
C ASN A 25 -0.09 2.17 -33.88
N GLY A 26 0.16 2.30 -32.58
CA GLY A 26 -0.83 2.70 -31.57
C GLY A 26 -1.64 1.56 -30.95
N ASP A 27 -1.41 0.30 -31.36
CA ASP A 27 -2.04 -0.88 -30.75
C ASP A 27 -1.24 -1.32 -29.51
N HIS A 28 -1.23 -0.45 -28.49
CA HIS A 28 -0.42 -0.63 -27.28
C HIS A 28 -0.85 -1.86 -26.48
N ILE A 29 -2.15 -2.21 -26.52
CA ILE A 29 -2.73 -3.34 -25.79
C ILE A 29 -2.17 -4.67 -26.31
N LYS A 30 -2.24 -4.91 -27.62
CA LYS A 30 -1.69 -6.16 -28.19
C LYS A 30 -0.17 -6.22 -28.08
N ALA A 31 0.51 -5.07 -28.17
CA ALA A 31 1.95 -5.02 -27.96
C ALA A 31 2.32 -5.49 -26.54
N LEU A 32 1.65 -4.96 -25.51
CA LEU A 32 1.89 -5.34 -24.13
C LEU A 32 1.46 -6.78 -23.81
N GLU A 33 0.39 -7.28 -24.44
CA GLU A 33 -0.01 -8.69 -24.32
C GLU A 33 1.11 -9.63 -24.81
N ILE A 34 1.67 -9.37 -26.00
CA ILE A 34 2.79 -10.17 -26.54
C ILE A 34 4.00 -10.11 -25.61
N ILE A 35 4.37 -8.92 -25.12
CA ILE A 35 5.51 -8.76 -24.22
C ILE A 35 5.27 -9.50 -22.89
N GLU A 36 4.06 -9.44 -22.32
CA GLU A 36 3.74 -10.15 -21.08
C GLU A 36 3.80 -11.68 -21.26
N ASP A 37 3.26 -12.20 -22.36
CA ASP A 37 3.33 -13.61 -22.69
C ASP A 37 4.78 -14.07 -22.85
N MET A 38 5.61 -13.27 -23.52
CA MET A 38 7.04 -13.54 -23.64
C MET A 38 7.75 -13.53 -22.28
N ILE A 39 7.40 -12.60 -21.38
CA ILE A 39 7.94 -12.57 -20.01
C ILE A 39 7.53 -13.84 -19.25
N CYS A 40 6.27 -14.26 -19.39
CA CYS A 40 5.73 -15.43 -18.72
C CYS A 40 6.41 -16.73 -19.13
N VAL A 41 6.74 -16.89 -20.43
CA VAL A 41 7.41 -18.08 -20.96
C VAL A 41 8.91 -18.12 -20.60
N ASN A 42 9.55 -16.96 -20.49
CA ASN A 42 11.01 -16.86 -20.37
C ASN A 42 11.49 -16.46 -18.96
N LYS A 43 10.71 -16.74 -17.91
CA LYS A 43 11.01 -16.30 -16.52
C LYS A 43 12.40 -16.70 -16.01
N GLU A 44 12.92 -17.83 -16.47
CA GLU A 44 14.23 -18.35 -16.04
C GLU A 44 15.41 -17.92 -16.94
N ASP A 45 15.14 -17.20 -18.04
CA ASP A 45 16.19 -16.73 -18.95
C ASP A 45 16.98 -15.58 -18.33
N LYS A 46 18.32 -15.68 -18.34
CA LYS A 46 19.23 -14.64 -17.84
C LYS A 46 19.08 -13.29 -18.57
N ASN A 47 18.48 -13.27 -19.75
CA ASN A 47 18.23 -12.08 -20.56
C ASN A 47 16.81 -11.52 -20.45
N ILE A 48 15.98 -12.03 -19.54
CA ILE A 48 14.62 -11.55 -19.30
C ILE A 48 14.55 -10.03 -19.02
N TRP A 49 15.62 -9.45 -18.47
CA TRP A 49 15.77 -8.02 -18.24
C TRP A 49 15.50 -7.17 -19.50
N PHE A 50 15.77 -7.71 -20.69
CA PHE A 50 15.52 -7.02 -21.96
C PHE A 50 14.01 -6.82 -22.19
N LEU A 51 13.19 -7.84 -21.95
CA LEU A 51 11.74 -7.74 -22.10
C LEU A 51 11.12 -6.78 -21.05
N TYR A 52 11.64 -6.79 -19.83
CA TYR A 52 11.25 -5.81 -18.82
C TYR A 52 11.68 -4.38 -19.19
N SER A 53 12.84 -4.20 -19.82
CA SER A 53 13.26 -2.90 -20.34
C SER A 53 12.30 -2.37 -21.40
N GLU A 54 11.88 -3.23 -22.34
CA GLU A 54 10.91 -2.87 -23.39
C GLU A 54 9.54 -2.55 -22.80
N GLN A 55 9.05 -3.35 -21.85
CA GLN A 55 7.79 -3.08 -21.15
C GLN A 55 7.84 -1.74 -20.38
N GLY A 56 8.95 -1.46 -19.70
CA GLY A 56 9.15 -0.18 -19.00
C GLY A 56 9.20 1.02 -19.97
N TYR A 57 9.80 0.85 -21.14
CA TYR A 57 9.77 1.86 -22.21
C TYR A 57 8.35 2.12 -22.70
N MET A 58 7.56 1.07 -22.95
CA MET A 58 6.16 1.20 -23.36
C MET A 58 5.34 1.98 -22.32
N PHE A 59 5.50 1.68 -21.03
CA PHE A 59 4.82 2.45 -19.97
C PHE A 59 5.27 3.90 -19.91
N THR A 60 6.56 4.19 -20.11
CA THR A 60 7.04 5.57 -20.16
C THR A 60 6.37 6.35 -21.30
N LYS A 61 6.20 5.73 -22.47
CA LYS A 61 5.49 6.33 -23.61
C LYS A 61 3.99 6.47 -23.43
N LEU A 62 3.37 5.59 -22.67
CA LEU A 62 1.96 5.71 -22.29
C LEU A 62 1.73 6.84 -21.27
N SER A 63 2.65 6.97 -20.32
CA SER A 63 2.69 8.07 -19.35
C SER A 63 2.74 9.44 -20.04
N GLU A 64 3.58 9.60 -21.07
CA GLU A 64 3.67 10.85 -21.88
C GLU A 64 2.33 11.25 -22.55
N LYS A 65 1.40 10.29 -22.73
CA LYS A 65 0.09 10.51 -23.38
C LYS A 65 -1.07 10.55 -22.38
N ALA A 66 -0.83 10.33 -21.09
CA ALA A 66 -1.89 10.23 -20.09
C ALA A 66 -2.40 11.63 -19.71
N GLU A 67 -3.71 11.86 -19.86
CA GLU A 67 -4.36 13.12 -19.46
C GLU A 67 -4.59 13.20 -17.94
N ASN A 68 -4.75 12.05 -17.28
CA ASN A 68 -4.98 11.98 -15.84
C ASN A 68 -3.64 11.76 -15.10
N LEU A 69 -3.31 12.66 -14.17
CA LEU A 69 -2.06 12.61 -13.39
C LEU A 69 -1.88 11.34 -12.56
N ASP A 70 -2.97 10.78 -11.99
CA ASP A 70 -2.91 9.53 -11.24
C ASP A 70 -2.58 8.34 -12.19
N VAL A 71 -3.11 8.37 -13.43
CA VAL A 71 -2.81 7.39 -14.48
C VAL A 71 -1.37 7.54 -14.98
N ASP A 72 -0.90 8.76 -15.23
CA ASP A 72 0.50 9.06 -15.55
C ASP A 72 1.46 8.49 -14.49
N PHE A 73 1.19 8.80 -13.22
CA PHE A 73 1.96 8.28 -12.10
C PHE A 73 1.98 6.74 -12.09
N THR A 74 0.85 6.10 -12.35
CA THR A 74 0.73 4.64 -12.35
C THR A 74 1.59 4.00 -13.44
N PHE A 75 1.61 4.56 -14.65
CA PHE A 75 2.50 4.12 -15.72
C PHE A 75 3.98 4.32 -15.36
N LYS A 76 4.35 5.47 -14.82
CA LYS A 76 5.72 5.75 -14.34
C LYS A 76 6.16 4.75 -13.27
N LEU A 77 5.26 4.42 -12.33
CA LEU A 77 5.54 3.44 -11.28
C LEU A 77 5.63 2.02 -11.83
N GLY A 78 4.80 1.68 -12.82
CA GLY A 78 4.90 0.44 -13.58
C GLY A 78 6.27 0.27 -14.25
N ALA A 79 6.78 1.33 -14.91
CA ALA A 79 8.09 1.34 -15.54
C ALA A 79 9.24 1.13 -14.54
N VAL A 80 9.16 1.76 -13.36
CA VAL A 80 10.10 1.52 -12.25
C VAL A 80 10.00 0.08 -11.75
N GLY A 81 8.78 -0.47 -11.67
CA GLY A 81 8.55 -1.85 -11.28
C GLY A 81 9.23 -2.86 -12.19
N CYS A 82 9.26 -2.60 -13.51
CA CYS A 82 9.98 -3.41 -14.50
C CYS A 82 11.51 -3.37 -14.33
N SER A 83 12.08 -2.21 -13.97
CA SER A 83 13.54 -2.04 -13.89
C SER A 83 14.14 -2.37 -12.52
N SER A 84 13.34 -2.39 -11.45
CA SER A 84 13.86 -2.40 -10.07
C SER A 84 14.69 -3.62 -9.65
N GLU A 85 14.53 -4.74 -10.34
CA GLU A 85 15.16 -6.03 -10.05
C GLU A 85 16.42 -6.32 -10.85
N HIS A 86 16.61 -5.63 -11.95
CA HIS A 86 17.67 -5.96 -12.89
C HIS A 86 18.84 -5.00 -12.73
N GLU A 87 20.01 -5.54 -12.41
CA GLU A 87 21.25 -4.77 -12.26
C GLU A 87 21.60 -3.96 -13.52
N LYS A 88 21.31 -4.53 -14.70
CA LYS A 88 21.49 -3.86 -15.99
C LYS A 88 20.58 -2.64 -16.20
N LEU A 89 19.53 -2.48 -15.39
CA LEU A 89 18.54 -1.40 -15.49
C LEU A 89 18.62 -0.40 -14.33
N LEU A 90 19.73 -0.40 -13.55
CA LEU A 90 19.89 0.47 -12.38
C LEU A 90 19.77 1.97 -12.72
N SER A 91 20.33 2.41 -13.85
CA SER A 91 20.25 3.81 -14.30
C SER A 91 18.80 4.22 -14.58
N LEU A 92 18.08 3.43 -15.39
CA LEU A 92 16.65 3.66 -15.67
C LEU A 92 15.81 3.67 -14.39
N CYS A 93 16.12 2.77 -13.45
CA CYS A 93 15.45 2.70 -12.16
C CYS A 93 15.71 3.96 -11.32
N ALA A 94 16.94 4.47 -11.30
CA ALA A 94 17.29 5.69 -10.58
C ALA A 94 16.55 6.91 -11.14
N HIS A 95 16.54 7.10 -12.46
CA HIS A 95 15.78 8.17 -13.11
C HIS A 95 14.28 8.05 -12.84
N GLY A 96 13.71 6.85 -12.97
CA GLY A 96 12.30 6.62 -12.67
C GLY A 96 11.94 6.96 -11.22
N PHE A 97 12.80 6.60 -10.25
CA PHE A 97 12.60 7.02 -8.86
C PHE A 97 12.67 8.54 -8.67
N HIS A 98 13.58 9.22 -9.35
CA HIS A 98 13.65 10.69 -9.27
C HIS A 98 12.36 11.33 -9.82
N THR A 99 11.86 10.86 -10.95
CA THR A 99 10.61 11.35 -11.56
C THR A 99 9.42 11.11 -10.63
N LEU A 100 9.29 9.91 -10.07
CA LEU A 100 8.23 9.61 -9.09
C LEU A 100 8.36 10.46 -7.83
N ALA A 101 9.59 10.68 -7.35
CA ALA A 101 9.85 11.50 -6.17
C ALA A 101 9.40 12.94 -6.37
N HIS A 102 9.65 13.50 -7.55
CA HIS A 102 9.20 14.83 -7.91
C HIS A 102 7.68 14.90 -8.02
N HIS A 103 7.05 13.93 -8.72
CA HIS A 103 5.60 13.92 -8.95
C HIS A 103 4.78 13.96 -7.65
N ILE A 104 5.18 13.22 -6.61
CA ILE A 104 4.40 13.14 -5.35
C ILE A 104 5.13 13.73 -4.14
N GLY A 105 6.25 14.46 -4.35
CA GLY A 105 7.08 14.97 -3.26
C GLY A 105 7.64 13.88 -2.31
N SER A 106 7.90 12.67 -2.80
CA SER A 106 8.29 11.54 -1.95
C SER A 106 9.79 11.50 -1.65
N VAL A 107 10.14 11.81 -0.40
CA VAL A 107 11.50 11.64 0.16
C VAL A 107 11.94 10.17 0.09
N MET A 108 11.01 9.22 0.17
CA MET A 108 11.30 7.80 0.05
C MET A 108 11.84 7.46 -1.33
N TYR A 109 11.21 7.98 -2.39
CA TYR A 109 11.69 7.78 -3.74
C TYR A 109 13.01 8.50 -4.03
N TYR A 110 13.25 9.71 -3.49
CA TYR A 110 14.57 10.33 -3.58
C TYR A 110 15.66 9.47 -2.92
N LYS A 111 15.39 8.86 -1.76
CA LYS A 111 16.33 7.93 -1.12
C LYS A 111 16.57 6.67 -1.96
N LYS A 112 15.53 6.13 -2.61
CA LYS A 112 15.67 4.97 -3.52
C LYS A 112 16.46 5.34 -4.79
N CYS A 113 16.23 6.53 -5.35
CA CYS A 113 17.01 7.11 -6.44
C CYS A 113 18.49 7.16 -6.06
N LEU A 114 18.85 7.76 -4.92
CA LEU A 114 20.24 7.81 -4.45
C LEU A 114 20.89 6.44 -4.34
N LYS A 115 20.18 5.48 -3.74
CA LYS A 115 20.70 4.12 -3.59
C LYS A 115 21.00 3.50 -4.96
N LYS A 116 20.07 3.58 -5.90
CA LYS A 116 20.21 2.98 -7.23
C LYS A 116 21.26 3.69 -8.09
N ALA A 117 21.33 5.02 -8.03
CA ALA A 117 22.33 5.81 -8.74
C ALA A 117 23.76 5.51 -8.24
N LYS A 118 23.96 5.47 -6.91
CA LYS A 118 25.26 5.12 -6.30
C LYS A 118 25.68 3.68 -6.64
N GLN A 119 24.73 2.74 -6.64
CA GLN A 119 24.97 1.36 -7.08
C GLN A 119 25.38 1.29 -8.57
N CYS A 120 24.73 2.08 -9.43
CA CYS A 120 25.07 2.12 -10.85
C CYS A 120 26.50 2.65 -11.09
N LEU A 121 26.91 3.68 -10.35
CA LEU A 121 28.27 4.22 -10.41
C LEU A 121 29.31 3.23 -9.89
N SER A 122 29.04 2.52 -8.79
CA SER A 122 29.97 1.51 -8.26
C SER A 122 30.20 0.34 -9.21
N VAL A 123 29.13 -0.15 -9.86
CA VAL A 123 29.24 -1.23 -10.88
C VAL A 123 30.00 -0.72 -12.11
N SER A 124 29.75 0.53 -12.52
CA SER A 124 30.42 1.13 -13.67
C SER A 124 31.94 1.31 -13.47
N ASN A 125 32.39 1.49 -12.22
CA ASN A 125 33.81 1.64 -11.89
C ASN A 125 34.56 0.31 -11.73
N GLN A 126 33.85 -0.82 -11.59
CA GLN A 126 34.46 -2.15 -11.49
C GLN A 126 34.76 -2.79 -12.86
N SER A 127 34.24 -2.23 -13.96
CA SER A 127 34.37 -2.79 -15.30
C SER A 127 35.64 -2.32 -16.06
N GLU A 128 36.67 -1.84 -15.35
CA GLU A 128 37.89 -1.26 -15.96
C GLU A 128 38.85 -2.30 -16.57
N ASP A 129 38.65 -3.59 -16.29
CA ASP A 129 39.60 -4.66 -16.64
C ASP A 129 39.24 -5.54 -17.85
N SER A 130 38.33 -5.13 -18.75
CA SER A 130 38.11 -5.89 -19.99
C SER A 130 38.14 -5.06 -21.28
N ASP A 131 39.19 -5.33 -22.05
CA ASP A 131 39.44 -4.81 -23.39
C ASP A 131 38.27 -5.10 -24.36
N SER A 132 37.57 -4.04 -24.80
CA SER A 132 37.27 -3.82 -26.23
C SER A 132 36.46 -2.53 -26.51
N SER A 133 36.90 -1.79 -27.53
CA SER A 133 36.28 -0.62 -28.21
C SER A 133 36.06 0.67 -27.36
N VAL A 134 37.11 1.49 -27.27
CA VAL A 134 37.34 2.45 -26.16
C VAL A 134 36.84 3.90 -26.40
N ALA A 135 36.34 4.29 -27.57
CA ALA A 135 36.01 5.71 -27.83
C ALA A 135 34.52 6.10 -27.71
N GLN A 136 33.60 5.33 -28.30
CA GLN A 136 32.16 5.67 -28.27
C GLN A 136 31.48 5.17 -26.99
N MET A 137 31.90 4.02 -26.47
CA MET A 137 31.41 3.45 -25.20
C MET A 137 31.82 4.31 -24.00
N SER A 138 33.04 4.89 -24.03
CA SER A 138 33.56 5.76 -22.96
C SER A 138 32.85 7.11 -22.91
N LEU A 139 32.50 7.71 -24.06
CA LEU A 139 31.71 8.95 -24.11
C LEU A 139 30.28 8.76 -23.58
N HIS A 140 29.61 7.68 -23.99
CA HIS A 140 28.25 7.39 -23.51
C HIS A 140 28.24 7.03 -22.02
N LYS A 141 29.26 6.30 -21.55
CA LYS A 141 29.47 5.98 -20.12
C LYS A 141 29.75 7.25 -19.30
N ASN A 142 30.63 8.14 -19.77
CA ASN A 142 30.95 9.39 -19.08
C ASN A 142 29.76 10.35 -19.02
N LYS A 143 28.94 10.42 -20.08
CA LYS A 143 27.69 11.18 -20.07
C LYS A 143 26.70 10.63 -19.05
N THR A 144 26.50 9.31 -19.06
CA THR A 144 25.60 8.62 -18.11
C THR A 144 26.05 8.81 -16.65
N ASN A 145 27.37 8.78 -16.39
CA ASN A 145 27.90 9.01 -15.05
C ASN A 145 27.66 10.45 -14.57
N LYS A 146 27.90 11.45 -15.42
CA LYS A 146 27.60 12.86 -15.11
C LYS A 146 26.12 13.10 -14.88
N ASP A 147 25.27 12.46 -15.67
CA ASP A 147 23.81 12.54 -15.51
C ASP A 147 23.39 11.94 -14.15
N LEU A 148 23.97 10.80 -13.75
CA LEU A 148 23.74 10.17 -12.45
C LEU A 148 24.28 10.98 -11.27
N GLU A 149 25.45 11.61 -11.40
CA GLU A 149 26.00 12.52 -10.39
C GLU A 149 25.09 13.73 -10.17
N THR A 150 24.56 14.30 -11.25
CA THR A 150 23.59 15.39 -11.21
C THR A 150 22.30 14.92 -10.51
N LEU A 151 21.82 13.73 -10.85
CA LEU A 151 20.65 13.11 -10.24
C LEU A 151 20.83 12.91 -8.72
N ILE A 152 22.03 12.49 -8.30
CA ILE A 152 22.41 12.32 -6.89
C ILE A 152 22.35 13.66 -6.17
N LYS A 153 22.98 14.70 -6.73
CA LYS A 153 23.00 16.04 -6.13
C LYS A 153 21.58 16.62 -5.97
N ASN A 154 20.73 16.45 -6.99
CA ASN A 154 19.33 16.88 -6.94
C ASN A 154 18.55 16.16 -5.84
N ALA A 155 18.68 14.84 -5.76
CA ALA A 155 18.00 14.05 -4.74
C ALA A 155 18.50 14.36 -3.31
N GLU A 156 19.81 14.58 -3.11
CA GLU A 156 20.37 15.01 -1.82
C GLU A 156 19.84 16.38 -1.40
N THR A 157 19.74 17.32 -2.35
CA THR A 157 19.20 18.66 -2.11
C THR A 157 17.71 18.59 -1.73
N ALA A 158 16.90 17.84 -2.48
CA ALA A 158 15.48 17.65 -2.18
C ALA A 158 15.26 16.99 -0.80
N ILE A 159 16.06 15.98 -0.45
CA ILE A 159 16.02 15.37 0.88
C ILE A 159 16.38 16.39 1.97
N ALA A 160 17.39 17.24 1.76
CA ALA A 160 17.77 18.27 2.72
C ALA A 160 16.64 19.30 2.92
N LEU A 161 16.01 19.75 1.83
CA LEU A 161 14.87 20.69 1.86
C LEU A 161 13.65 20.10 2.57
N SER A 162 13.41 18.79 2.44
CA SER A 162 12.32 18.10 3.15
C SER A 162 12.49 18.14 4.67
N LYS A 163 13.74 18.11 5.18
CA LYS A 163 14.02 18.21 6.62
C LYS A 163 13.72 19.60 7.19
N ILE A 164 13.67 20.61 6.33
CA ILE A 164 13.41 22.02 6.68
C ILE A 164 11.91 22.36 6.50
N GLY A 165 11.08 21.40 6.08
CA GLY A 165 9.65 21.61 5.83
C GLY A 165 9.33 22.38 4.54
N LYS A 166 10.33 22.64 3.69
CA LYS A 166 10.20 23.47 2.47
C LYS A 166 9.89 22.71 1.18
N LEU A 167 9.74 21.39 1.24
CA LEU A 167 9.51 20.58 0.03
C LEU A 167 8.20 20.97 -0.70
N LYS A 168 7.21 21.48 0.04
CA LYS A 168 5.89 21.85 -0.49
C LYS A 168 5.95 23.08 -1.42
N GLY A 169 6.86 24.02 -1.16
CA GLY A 169 6.98 25.26 -1.94
C GLY A 169 7.71 25.12 -3.28
N LEU A 170 8.27 23.95 -3.60
CA LEU A 170 8.87 23.65 -4.92
C LEU A 170 7.89 22.97 -5.89
N LEU A 171 6.73 22.53 -5.39
CA LEU A 171 5.66 21.94 -6.21
C LEU A 171 4.62 23.00 -6.64
N GLU A 172 4.78 24.25 -6.20
CA GLU A 172 3.87 25.37 -6.46
C GLU A 172 4.42 26.37 -7.51
N GLU A 173 5.61 26.11 -8.07
CA GLU A 173 6.10 26.81 -9.25
C GLU A 173 5.97 25.87 -10.45
N ASP A 174 5.04 26.21 -11.33
CA ASP A 174 4.54 25.49 -12.52
C ASP A 174 3.30 24.60 -12.27
N ASP A 175 2.22 24.98 -12.97
CA ASP A 175 0.88 24.39 -13.07
C ASP A 175 -0.15 24.78 -11.99
N GLU A 176 -0.72 25.99 -12.15
CA GLU A 176 -2.14 26.17 -11.81
C GLU A 176 -2.96 25.09 -12.55
N PRO A 177 -3.93 24.43 -11.91
CA PRO A 177 -4.87 23.60 -12.62
C PRO A 177 -5.75 24.53 -13.44
N GLU A 178 -5.39 24.73 -14.71
CA GLU A 178 -6.33 25.22 -15.72
C GLU A 178 -7.54 24.32 -15.61
N VAL A 179 -8.64 24.89 -15.13
CA VAL A 179 -9.97 24.29 -15.25
C VAL A 179 -10.15 24.04 -16.73
N LEU A 180 -9.92 22.80 -17.15
CA LEU A 180 -10.19 22.31 -18.48
C LEU A 180 -11.70 22.44 -18.69
N GLU A 181 -12.12 23.62 -19.13
CA GLU A 181 -13.31 23.77 -19.92
C GLU A 181 -13.21 22.74 -21.03
N SER A 182 -14.16 21.83 -21.03
CA SER A 182 -14.34 20.82 -22.06
C SER A 182 -14.03 21.44 -23.43
N LYS A 183 -13.01 20.93 -24.13
CA LYS A 183 -12.77 21.26 -25.54
C LYS A 183 -14.06 20.99 -26.29
N SER A 184 -14.87 22.02 -26.50
CA SER A 184 -15.99 21.98 -27.41
C SER A 184 -15.36 21.84 -28.80
N SER A 185 -15.35 20.63 -29.34
CA SER A 185 -15.08 20.45 -30.76
C SER A 185 -16.16 21.22 -31.52
N SER A 186 -15.75 22.33 -32.11
CA SER A 186 -16.59 23.15 -32.96
C SER A 186 -16.60 22.55 -34.36
N GLU A 187 -17.38 21.49 -34.53
CA GLU A 187 -17.85 21.01 -35.84
C GLU A 187 -19.40 20.99 -35.83
N PRO A 188 -20.07 21.05 -37.01
CA PRO A 188 -21.44 21.57 -37.15
C PRO A 188 -22.53 20.58 -36.73
N VAL A 189 -22.50 20.07 -35.49
CA VAL A 189 -23.44 19.06 -34.97
C VAL A 189 -24.67 19.70 -34.28
N LYS A 190 -24.67 21.03 -34.07
CA LYS A 190 -25.67 21.72 -33.22
C LYS A 190 -27.08 21.81 -33.81
N ASN A 191 -27.28 21.68 -35.12
CA ASN A 191 -28.62 21.81 -35.73
C ASN A 191 -29.37 20.47 -35.81
N GLU A 192 -28.68 19.37 -36.12
CA GLU A 192 -29.28 18.04 -36.21
C GLU A 192 -29.74 17.53 -34.84
N ILE A 193 -28.95 17.74 -33.78
CA ILE A 193 -29.31 17.37 -32.41
C ILE A 193 -30.56 18.14 -31.94
N LYS A 194 -30.67 19.42 -32.27
CA LYS A 194 -31.87 20.23 -31.96
C LYS A 194 -33.10 19.70 -32.69
N GLY A 195 -32.95 19.28 -33.94
CA GLY A 195 -34.00 18.63 -34.72
C GLY A 195 -34.46 17.32 -34.08
N LEU A 196 -33.52 16.46 -33.67
CA LEU A 196 -33.80 15.19 -32.99
C LEU A 196 -34.51 15.39 -31.66
N ARG A 197 -34.09 16.38 -30.84
CA ARG A 197 -34.77 16.74 -29.60
C ARG A 197 -36.21 17.18 -29.85
N SER A 198 -36.42 18.04 -30.84
CA SER A 198 -37.76 18.54 -31.20
C SER A 198 -38.67 17.42 -31.69
N PHE A 199 -38.14 16.52 -32.53
CA PHE A 199 -38.85 15.33 -33.00
C PHE A 199 -39.22 14.41 -31.84
N TRP A 200 -38.26 14.11 -30.96
CA TRP A 200 -38.48 13.29 -29.77
C TRP A 200 -39.57 13.88 -28.89
N LEU A 201 -39.51 15.18 -28.57
CA LEU A 201 -40.51 15.84 -27.74
C LEU A 201 -41.92 15.75 -28.33
N GLY A 202 -42.05 15.83 -29.66
CA GLY A 202 -43.33 15.67 -30.37
C GLY A 202 -43.91 14.25 -30.41
N LEU A 203 -43.14 13.21 -30.06
CA LEU A 203 -43.65 11.84 -30.00
C LEU A 203 -44.61 11.64 -28.83
N ASN A 204 -45.66 10.85 -29.05
CA ASN A 204 -46.56 10.46 -27.97
C ASN A 204 -45.85 9.53 -26.97
N VAL A 205 -46.36 9.54 -25.74
CA VAL A 205 -45.79 8.80 -24.60
C VAL A 205 -45.72 7.29 -24.84
N LYS A 206 -46.68 6.71 -25.60
CA LYS A 206 -46.69 5.28 -25.89
C LYS A 206 -45.49 4.90 -26.78
N VAL A 207 -45.25 5.66 -27.84
CA VAL A 207 -44.11 5.45 -28.76
C VAL A 207 -42.79 5.60 -28.01
N LYS A 208 -42.65 6.62 -27.17
CA LYS A 208 -41.44 6.81 -26.33
C LYS A 208 -41.17 5.62 -25.42
N ARG A 209 -42.21 5.05 -24.80
CA ARG A 209 -42.09 3.87 -23.92
C ARG A 209 -41.77 2.60 -24.70
N ASP A 210 -42.39 2.40 -25.86
CA ASP A 210 -42.13 1.23 -26.69
C ASP A 210 -40.71 1.27 -27.30
N PHE A 211 -40.16 2.47 -27.54
CA PHE A 211 -38.76 2.65 -27.95
C PHE A 211 -37.75 2.14 -26.89
N MET A 212 -38.12 2.16 -25.60
CA MET A 212 -37.26 1.64 -24.52
C MET A 212 -37.21 0.11 -24.45
N LYS A 213 -38.02 -0.59 -25.25
CA LYS A 213 -38.08 -2.05 -25.31
C LYS A 213 -37.29 -2.55 -26.51
N VAL A 214 -36.23 -3.30 -26.25
CA VAL A 214 -35.38 -3.89 -27.29
C VAL A 214 -35.60 -5.40 -27.30
N SER A 215 -36.03 -5.93 -28.45
CA SER A 215 -36.16 -7.39 -28.61
C SER A 215 -34.78 -8.05 -28.64
N ILE A 216 -34.58 -9.03 -27.76
CA ILE A 216 -33.31 -9.78 -27.68
C ILE A 216 -33.07 -10.52 -28.99
N ALA A 217 -34.09 -11.15 -29.58
CA ALA A 217 -33.96 -11.82 -30.88
C ALA A 217 -33.48 -10.85 -31.99
N LYS A 218 -34.02 -9.63 -32.03
CA LYS A 218 -33.57 -8.60 -32.99
C LYS A 218 -32.14 -8.14 -32.70
N LEU A 219 -31.77 -7.95 -31.43
CA LEU A 219 -30.42 -7.59 -31.03
C LEU A 219 -29.42 -8.68 -31.42
N THR A 220 -29.71 -9.95 -31.10
CA THR A 220 -28.87 -11.10 -31.45
C THR A 220 -28.69 -11.20 -32.97
N SER A 221 -29.76 -11.07 -33.75
CA SER A 221 -29.68 -11.07 -35.21
C SER A 221 -28.85 -9.91 -35.76
N PHE A 222 -28.99 -8.70 -35.19
CA PHE A 222 -28.16 -7.56 -35.54
C PHE A 222 -26.69 -7.83 -35.27
N VAL A 223 -26.35 -8.35 -34.09
CA VAL A 223 -24.98 -8.65 -33.69
C VAL A 223 -24.37 -9.75 -34.56
N GLN A 224 -25.13 -10.79 -34.90
CA GLN A 224 -24.71 -11.84 -35.81
C GLN A 224 -24.36 -11.32 -37.21
N ARG A 225 -25.09 -10.30 -37.69
CA ARG A 225 -24.89 -9.71 -39.01
C ARG A 225 -23.71 -8.73 -39.06
N VAL A 226 -23.52 -7.96 -37.99
CA VAL A 226 -22.59 -6.81 -37.97
C VAL A 226 -21.24 -7.15 -37.34
N TYR A 227 -21.21 -8.08 -36.39
CA TYR A 227 -20.03 -8.38 -35.58
C TYR A 227 -19.52 -9.81 -35.78
N ASP A 228 -18.24 -10.02 -35.46
CA ASP A 228 -17.56 -11.31 -35.54
C ASP A 228 -17.96 -12.29 -34.42
N ARG A 229 -17.57 -13.56 -34.57
CA ARG A 229 -17.88 -14.63 -33.61
C ARG A 229 -17.52 -14.30 -32.15
N PRO A 230 -16.35 -13.71 -31.83
CA PRO A 230 -16.03 -13.33 -30.46
C PRO A 230 -17.07 -12.41 -29.81
N ARG A 231 -17.56 -11.40 -30.53
CA ARG A 231 -18.58 -10.47 -30.04
C ARG A 231 -19.96 -11.12 -29.92
N GLN A 232 -20.28 -12.03 -30.83
CA GLN A 232 -21.49 -12.86 -30.74
C GLN A 232 -21.47 -13.71 -29.46
N ASN A 233 -20.37 -14.43 -29.23
CA ASN A 233 -20.17 -15.24 -28.02
C ASN A 233 -20.22 -14.39 -26.75
N ALA A 234 -19.66 -13.17 -26.77
CA ALA A 234 -19.71 -12.26 -25.64
C ALA A 234 -21.15 -11.88 -25.29
N LEU A 235 -21.97 -11.50 -26.29
CA LEU A 235 -23.39 -11.20 -26.07
C LEU A 235 -24.15 -12.40 -25.51
N GLU A 236 -23.91 -13.60 -26.05
CA GLU A 236 -24.55 -14.83 -25.56
C GLU A 236 -24.20 -15.11 -24.09
N GLN A 237 -22.92 -15.00 -23.72
CA GLN A 237 -22.49 -15.19 -22.34
C GLN A 237 -23.12 -14.18 -21.37
N ILE A 238 -23.23 -12.91 -21.78
CA ILE A 238 -23.85 -11.87 -20.97
C ILE A 238 -25.35 -12.17 -20.79
N LEU A 239 -26.06 -12.56 -21.85
CA LEU A 239 -27.47 -12.94 -21.77
C LEU A 239 -27.72 -14.17 -20.89
N VAL A 240 -26.80 -15.14 -20.88
CA VAL A 240 -26.87 -16.31 -19.98
C VAL A 240 -26.69 -15.88 -18.52
N SER A 241 -25.63 -15.12 -18.22
CA SER A 241 -25.39 -14.62 -16.84
C SER A 241 -26.53 -13.75 -16.34
N ALA A 242 -27.13 -12.94 -17.22
CA ALA A 242 -28.31 -12.15 -16.91
C ALA A 242 -29.50 -12.99 -16.44
N ARG A 243 -29.68 -14.15 -17.07
CA ARG A 243 -30.77 -15.08 -16.78
C ARG A 243 -30.52 -15.85 -15.49
N GLU A 244 -29.29 -16.33 -15.30
CA GLU A 244 -28.91 -17.21 -14.19
C GLU A 244 -28.63 -16.41 -12.91
N ASP A 245 -27.79 -15.38 -13.01
CA ASP A 245 -27.24 -14.65 -11.86
C ASP A 245 -28.01 -13.38 -11.52
N ARG A 246 -28.97 -12.98 -12.38
CA ARG A 246 -29.67 -11.68 -12.29
C ARG A 246 -28.69 -10.50 -12.25
N LYS A 247 -27.54 -10.63 -12.93
CA LYS A 247 -26.54 -9.58 -13.10
C LYS A 247 -26.11 -9.48 -14.56
N TRP A 248 -25.87 -8.25 -15.02
CA TRP A 248 -25.38 -7.99 -16.38
C TRP A 248 -23.84 -7.88 -16.44
N THR A 249 -23.19 -7.90 -15.28
CA THR A 249 -21.73 -7.84 -15.11
C THR A 249 -21.28 -8.95 -14.19
N PHE A 250 -20.15 -9.57 -14.51
CA PHE A 250 -19.50 -10.54 -13.65
C PHE A 250 -17.98 -10.29 -13.62
N TRP A 251 -17.33 -10.73 -12.55
CA TRP A 251 -15.88 -10.74 -12.43
C TRP A 251 -15.35 -12.07 -12.97
N MET A 252 -14.20 -12.07 -13.63
CA MET A 252 -13.57 -13.29 -14.14
C MET A 252 -12.11 -13.34 -13.71
N CYS A 253 -11.70 -14.44 -13.09
CA CYS A 253 -10.29 -14.70 -12.83
C CYS A 253 -9.59 -15.04 -14.15
N GLN A 254 -8.53 -14.32 -14.49
CA GLN A 254 -7.81 -14.57 -15.74
C GLN A 254 -6.93 -15.82 -15.70
N ASN A 255 -6.56 -16.29 -14.52
CA ASN A 255 -5.65 -17.44 -14.40
C ASN A 255 -6.39 -18.78 -14.61
N CYS A 256 -7.64 -18.88 -14.17
CA CYS A 256 -8.46 -20.09 -14.29
C CYS A 256 -9.77 -19.91 -15.07
N SER A 257 -10.07 -18.68 -15.53
CA SER A 257 -11.33 -18.31 -16.21
C SER A 257 -12.61 -18.52 -15.37
N GLU A 258 -12.49 -18.66 -14.05
CA GLU A 258 -13.62 -18.79 -13.13
C GLU A 258 -14.37 -17.46 -13.00
N LYS A 259 -15.70 -17.52 -12.90
CA LYS A 259 -16.61 -16.36 -12.88
C LYS A 259 -17.17 -16.13 -11.48
N PHE A 260 -17.31 -14.87 -11.08
CA PHE A 260 -17.79 -14.46 -9.77
C PHE A 260 -18.84 -13.36 -9.90
N SER A 261 -19.83 -13.38 -9.00
CA SER A 261 -20.93 -12.43 -9.00
C SER A 261 -20.57 -11.10 -8.33
N SER A 262 -19.51 -11.09 -7.50
CA SER A 262 -19.04 -9.92 -6.75
C SER A 262 -17.52 -9.80 -6.77
N ALA A 263 -17.04 -8.57 -6.53
CA ALA A 263 -15.60 -8.30 -6.42
C ALA A 263 -14.99 -9.03 -5.21
N GLU A 264 -15.72 -9.14 -4.11
CA GLU A 264 -15.31 -9.83 -2.89
C GLU A 264 -15.11 -11.33 -3.12
N GLU A 265 -15.99 -11.98 -3.87
CA GLU A 265 -15.84 -13.39 -4.25
C GLU A 265 -14.60 -13.60 -5.11
N CYS A 266 -14.43 -12.78 -6.16
CA CYS A 266 -13.25 -12.83 -7.02
C CYS A 266 -11.95 -12.58 -6.23
N LYS A 267 -11.97 -11.62 -5.31
CA LYS A 267 -10.83 -11.34 -4.43
C LYS A 267 -10.49 -12.53 -3.54
N LYS A 268 -11.49 -13.15 -2.90
CA LYS A 268 -11.27 -14.33 -2.05
C LYS A 268 -10.66 -15.47 -2.85
N HIS A 269 -11.17 -15.71 -4.06
CA HIS A 269 -10.61 -16.71 -4.97
C HIS A 269 -9.15 -16.43 -5.29
N LEU A 270 -8.81 -15.19 -5.71
CA LEU A 270 -7.42 -14.80 -5.98
C LEU A 270 -6.53 -15.02 -4.74
N GLU A 271 -7.01 -14.66 -3.55
CA GLU A 271 -6.29 -14.84 -2.28
C GLU A 271 -6.11 -16.32 -1.86
N GLN A 272 -7.02 -17.21 -2.28
CA GLN A 272 -7.06 -18.62 -1.91
C GLN A 272 -6.35 -19.52 -2.91
N GLU A 273 -6.56 -19.32 -4.22
CA GLU A 273 -6.06 -20.21 -5.27
C GLU A 273 -4.76 -19.72 -5.90
N HIS A 274 -4.57 -18.39 -5.96
CA HIS A 274 -3.43 -17.80 -6.69
C HIS A 274 -2.42 -17.10 -5.79
N ALA A 275 -2.83 -16.64 -4.60
CA ALA A 275 -1.95 -16.00 -3.62
C ALA A 275 -1.62 -16.87 -2.41
N ALA A 276 -2.04 -18.14 -2.36
CA ALA A 276 -1.83 -19.02 -1.20
C ALA A 276 -0.35 -19.14 -0.81
N GLY A 277 0.56 -19.21 -1.79
CA GLY A 277 2.01 -19.30 -1.57
C GLY A 277 2.65 -18.01 -1.07
N PHE A 278 1.94 -16.88 -1.17
CA PHE A 278 2.45 -15.55 -0.75
C PHE A 278 1.91 -15.12 0.62
N LYS A 279 1.12 -15.97 1.30
CA LYS A 279 0.71 -15.68 2.68
C LYS A 279 1.93 -15.72 3.60
N PRO A 280 2.25 -14.62 4.31
CA PRO A 280 3.30 -14.64 5.32
C PRO A 280 3.03 -15.75 6.34
N SER A 281 4.09 -16.34 6.90
CA SER A 281 3.96 -17.27 8.03
C SER A 281 3.13 -16.63 9.15
N LYS A 282 2.25 -17.40 9.81
CA LYS A 282 1.42 -16.91 10.93
C LYS A 282 2.26 -16.40 12.11
N GLU A 283 3.52 -16.82 12.24
CA GLU A 283 4.47 -16.31 13.24
C GLU A 283 4.91 -14.87 12.94
N MET A 284 4.81 -14.46 11.67
CA MET A 284 5.30 -13.20 11.13
C MET A 284 4.20 -12.13 11.02
N ASP A 285 2.94 -12.47 11.23
CA ASP A 285 1.84 -11.49 11.26
C ASP A 285 2.02 -10.54 12.44
N MET A 286 2.27 -9.25 12.16
CA MET A 286 2.14 -8.21 13.19
C MET A 286 0.72 -8.30 13.75
N LYS A 287 0.59 -8.80 14.98
CA LYS A 287 -0.70 -8.97 15.66
C LYS A 287 -1.41 -7.62 15.65
N ARG A 288 -2.46 -7.52 14.83
CA ARG A 288 -3.32 -6.35 14.79
C ARG A 288 -4.08 -6.29 16.09
N ILE A 289 -4.44 -5.07 16.45
CA ILE A 289 -5.24 -4.85 17.64
C ILE A 289 -6.56 -5.62 17.55
N GLY A 290 -6.94 -6.25 18.65
CA GLY A 290 -8.20 -6.99 18.72
C GLY A 290 -9.40 -6.07 18.47
N LYS A 291 -10.47 -6.62 17.88
CA LYS A 291 -11.72 -5.88 17.61
C LYS A 291 -12.29 -5.19 18.85
N ASP A 292 -12.08 -5.79 20.02
CA ASP A 292 -12.50 -5.25 21.32
C ASP A 292 -11.80 -3.93 21.64
N TRP A 293 -10.46 -3.92 21.74
CA TRP A 293 -9.71 -2.71 22.06
C TRP A 293 -9.90 -1.63 21.00
N ALA A 294 -9.97 -2.00 19.71
CA ALA A 294 -10.28 -1.07 18.61
C ALA A 294 -11.62 -0.34 18.80
N ARG A 295 -12.63 -0.99 19.39
CA ARG A 295 -13.93 -0.37 19.70
C ARG A 295 -13.82 0.61 20.86
N LYS A 296 -13.00 0.28 21.88
CA LYS A 296 -12.81 1.11 23.08
C LYS A 296 -12.24 2.50 22.76
N ILE A 297 -11.39 2.62 21.74
CA ILE A 297 -10.83 3.91 21.30
C ILE A 297 -11.93 4.88 20.83
N SER A 298 -12.86 4.39 19.99
CA SER A 298 -13.84 5.24 19.30
C SER A 298 -14.96 5.73 20.23
N VAL A 299 -15.40 4.89 21.17
CA VAL A 299 -16.62 5.12 21.98
C VAL A 299 -16.36 5.91 23.27
N GLY A 300 -15.12 5.98 23.74
CA GLY A 300 -14.77 6.55 25.04
C GLY A 300 -15.07 8.03 25.25
N GLY A 301 -15.37 8.40 26.51
CA GLY A 301 -15.35 9.77 27.02
C GLY A 301 -13.93 10.17 27.39
N TRP A 302 -13.21 10.73 26.44
CA TRP A 302 -11.80 11.14 26.59
C TRP A 302 -11.70 12.47 27.37
N GLU A 303 -12.15 12.43 28.62
CA GLU A 303 -12.22 13.56 29.55
C GLU A 303 -11.12 13.44 30.61
N PRO A 304 -10.49 14.55 31.04
CA PRO A 304 -9.47 14.52 32.07
C PRO A 304 -10.03 13.96 33.38
N VAL A 305 -9.38 12.96 33.95
CA VAL A 305 -9.70 12.45 35.29
C VAL A 305 -8.93 13.26 36.33
N ASP A 306 -9.56 13.54 37.47
CA ASP A 306 -8.87 14.05 38.66
C ASP A 306 -8.01 12.92 39.22
N THR A 307 -6.73 12.92 38.82
CA THR A 307 -5.78 11.87 39.15
C THR A 307 -5.57 11.75 40.65
N GLY A 308 -5.52 12.86 41.39
CA GLY A 308 -5.31 12.85 42.83
C GLY A 308 -6.49 12.18 43.53
N ALA A 309 -7.71 12.62 43.24
CA ALA A 309 -8.93 12.03 43.79
C ALA A 309 -9.08 10.55 43.38
N ALA A 310 -8.78 10.21 42.13
CA ALA A 310 -8.92 8.85 41.63
C ALA A 310 -7.89 7.89 42.22
N VAL A 311 -6.64 8.32 42.41
CA VAL A 311 -5.60 7.50 43.07
C VAL A 311 -5.95 7.26 44.53
N GLU A 312 -6.46 8.26 45.23
CA GLU A 312 -6.99 8.11 46.60
C GLU A 312 -8.13 7.08 46.66
N MET A 313 -9.07 7.10 45.69
CA MET A 313 -10.11 6.08 45.59
C MET A 313 -9.53 4.68 45.36
N ILE A 314 -8.52 4.53 44.51
CA ILE A 314 -7.89 3.23 44.23
C ILE A 314 -7.15 2.71 45.47
N LYS A 315 -6.43 3.56 46.20
CA LYS A 315 -5.64 3.16 47.39
C LYS A 315 -6.54 2.84 48.59
N ASN A 316 -7.54 3.68 48.85
CA ASN A 316 -8.31 3.64 50.09
C ASN A 316 -9.72 3.04 49.96
N ARG A 317 -10.26 2.95 48.73
CA ARG A 317 -11.64 2.52 48.44
C ARG A 317 -11.74 1.57 47.24
N LEU A 318 -10.78 0.65 47.11
CA LEU A 318 -10.68 -0.25 45.95
C LEU A 318 -11.95 -1.09 45.72
N ALA A 319 -12.67 -1.47 46.78
CA ALA A 319 -13.92 -2.22 46.65
C ALA A 319 -15.01 -1.43 45.90
N ASP A 320 -15.08 -0.12 46.12
CA ASP A 320 -16.03 0.77 45.44
C ASP A 320 -15.65 0.91 43.95
N VAL A 321 -14.35 1.08 43.68
CA VAL A 321 -13.81 1.17 42.30
C VAL A 321 -14.07 -0.12 41.51
N LYS A 322 -13.98 -1.28 42.15
CA LYS A 322 -14.34 -2.59 41.55
C LYS A 322 -15.81 -2.68 41.16
N ALA A 323 -16.69 -1.95 41.85
CA ALA A 323 -18.12 -1.95 41.60
C ALA A 323 -18.55 -0.99 40.47
N PHE A 324 -17.63 -0.19 39.92
CA PHE A 324 -17.92 0.75 38.84
C PHE A 324 -18.55 0.07 37.63
N SER A 325 -19.53 0.75 37.01
CA SER A 325 -20.19 0.31 35.81
C SER A 325 -19.35 0.64 34.56
N TYR A 326 -18.73 -0.39 33.99
CA TYR A 326 -17.99 -0.27 32.73
C TYR A 326 -18.88 -0.58 31.52
N LYS A 327 -19.07 0.40 30.64
CA LYS A 327 -19.73 0.24 29.34
C LYS A 327 -18.69 0.36 28.23
N ASN A 328 -18.54 -0.70 27.42
CA ASN A 328 -17.52 -0.77 26.37
C ASN A 328 -16.10 -0.45 26.89
N GLY A 329 -15.77 -0.87 28.11
CA GLY A 329 -14.46 -0.62 28.71
C GLY A 329 -14.24 0.80 29.27
N TRP A 330 -15.31 1.58 29.47
CA TRP A 330 -15.26 2.92 30.07
C TRP A 330 -16.25 3.05 31.22
N SER A 331 -15.83 3.65 32.33
CA SER A 331 -16.70 4.06 33.44
C SER A 331 -16.84 5.58 33.49
N LYS A 332 -18.05 6.07 33.81
CA LYS A 332 -18.32 7.51 34.04
C LYS A 332 -18.21 7.90 35.52
N GLU A 333 -17.89 6.95 36.37
CA GLU A 333 -17.86 7.13 37.84
C GLU A 333 -16.50 7.64 38.33
N TRP A 334 -15.51 7.73 37.45
CA TRP A 334 -14.24 8.38 37.76
C TRP A 334 -14.42 9.88 37.97
N PRO A 335 -13.74 10.48 38.97
CA PRO A 335 -13.82 11.92 39.21
C PRO A 335 -13.19 12.66 38.03
N LEU A 336 -13.88 13.65 37.48
CA LEU A 336 -13.38 14.44 36.35
C LEU A 336 -12.68 15.70 36.84
N ALA A 337 -11.61 16.09 36.15
CA ALA A 337 -10.91 17.35 36.34
C ALA A 337 -11.37 18.38 35.29
N SER A 338 -11.56 19.62 35.73
CA SER A 338 -11.81 20.74 34.82
C SER A 338 -10.50 21.25 34.22
N ASP A 339 -9.95 20.52 33.26
CA ASP A 339 -8.65 20.82 32.62
C ASP A 339 -8.76 20.86 31.09
N ASP A 340 -8.92 22.06 30.55
CA ASP A 340 -9.08 22.27 29.10
C ASP A 340 -7.83 21.89 28.28
N GLU A 341 -6.63 22.01 28.86
CA GLU A 341 -5.39 21.69 28.18
C GLU A 341 -5.24 20.17 28.01
N ARG A 342 -5.42 19.41 29.10
CA ARG A 342 -5.47 17.94 29.06
C ARG A 342 -6.59 17.47 28.13
N GLY A 343 -7.75 18.12 28.16
CA GLY A 343 -8.87 17.80 27.28
C GLY A 343 -8.52 17.92 25.78
N LYS A 344 -7.79 18.97 25.39
CA LYS A 344 -7.31 19.14 24.00
C LYS A 344 -6.30 18.05 23.62
N LEU A 345 -5.33 17.75 24.48
CA LEU A 345 -4.32 16.71 24.24
C LEU A 345 -4.96 15.32 24.10
N LEU A 346 -5.87 14.97 24.99
CA LEU A 346 -6.62 13.70 24.95
C LEU A 346 -7.43 13.56 23.65
N LYS A 347 -8.07 14.64 23.20
CA LYS A 347 -8.80 14.67 21.94
C LYS A 347 -7.88 14.44 20.74
N GLU A 348 -6.70 15.05 20.72
CA GLU A 348 -5.72 14.85 19.64
C GLU A 348 -5.18 13.42 19.61
N ILE A 349 -4.83 12.86 20.78
CA ILE A 349 -4.42 11.46 20.92
C ILE A 349 -5.52 10.50 20.43
N LYS A 350 -6.77 10.74 20.82
CA LYS A 350 -7.93 9.97 20.34
C LYS A 350 -8.00 9.99 18.82
N ASN A 351 -7.92 11.16 18.21
CA ASN A 351 -8.04 11.31 16.76
C ASN A 351 -6.96 10.52 16.03
N LEU A 352 -5.71 10.57 16.49
CA LEU A 352 -4.61 9.79 15.91
C LEU A 352 -4.84 8.27 16.04
N LEU A 353 -5.28 7.79 17.21
CA LEU A 353 -5.55 6.37 17.42
C LEU A 353 -6.73 5.86 16.58
N VAL A 354 -7.78 6.67 16.44
CA VAL A 354 -8.93 6.36 15.56
C VAL A 354 -8.48 6.34 14.10
N MET A 355 -7.71 7.33 13.65
CA MET A 355 -7.14 7.36 12.31
C MET A 355 -6.31 6.11 12.02
N PHE A 356 -5.40 5.71 12.93
CA PHE A 356 -4.59 4.49 12.75
C PHE A 356 -5.42 3.21 12.70
N ARG A 357 -6.51 3.14 13.47
CA ARG A 357 -7.47 2.02 13.43
C ARG A 357 -8.16 1.96 12.07
N ASP A 358 -8.67 3.08 11.58
CA ASP A 358 -9.46 3.14 10.34
C ASP A 358 -8.59 2.85 9.11
N LEU A 359 -7.34 3.33 9.12
CA LEU A 359 -6.30 2.97 8.16
C LEU A 359 -5.78 1.52 8.31
N LYS A 360 -6.20 0.79 9.36
CA LYS A 360 -5.77 -0.59 9.69
C LYS A 360 -4.26 -0.72 9.91
N ILE A 361 -3.63 0.32 10.45
CA ILE A 361 -2.18 0.40 10.72
C ILE A 361 -1.84 0.44 12.22
N LEU A 362 -2.77 0.07 13.11
CA LEU A 362 -2.56 0.03 14.56
C LEU A 362 -2.17 -1.38 15.06
N PRO A 363 -0.87 -1.71 15.17
CA PRO A 363 -0.43 -2.99 15.72
C PRO A 363 -0.54 -3.02 17.26
N CYS A 364 -0.62 -4.23 17.83
CA CYS A 364 -0.58 -4.42 19.29
C CYS A 364 0.64 -3.78 19.93
N SER A 365 1.79 -3.76 19.26
CA SER A 365 3.00 -3.12 19.80
C SER A 365 2.82 -1.63 20.05
N VAL A 366 2.11 -0.89 19.17
CA VAL A 366 1.82 0.54 19.37
C VAL A 366 0.89 0.74 20.56
N ARG A 367 -0.15 -0.09 20.68
CA ARG A 367 -1.00 -0.13 21.88
C ARG A 367 -0.17 -0.33 23.13
N ASP A 368 0.71 -1.34 23.14
CA ASP A 368 1.52 -1.67 24.32
C ASP A 368 2.43 -0.50 24.70
N CYS A 369 2.97 0.25 23.74
CA CYS A 369 3.72 1.48 24.01
C CYS A 369 2.85 2.52 24.70
N VAL A 370 1.69 2.83 24.11
CA VAL A 370 0.78 3.86 24.62
C VAL A 370 0.35 3.51 26.03
N MET A 371 0.10 2.22 26.30
CA MET A 371 -0.32 1.72 27.61
C MET A 371 0.84 1.64 28.63
N GLN A 372 2.11 1.66 28.20
CA GLN A 372 3.24 1.73 29.14
C GLN A 372 3.32 3.07 29.88
N TYR A 373 2.92 4.18 29.24
CA TYR A 373 2.90 5.50 29.86
C TYR A 373 2.02 5.57 31.11
N PRO A 374 0.70 5.25 31.06
CA PRO A 374 -0.13 5.25 32.25
C PRO A 374 0.34 4.22 33.30
N LEU A 375 0.78 3.02 32.88
CA LEU A 375 1.28 2.02 33.83
C LEU A 375 2.49 2.51 34.63
N ARG A 376 3.43 3.19 33.97
CA ARG A 376 4.59 3.80 34.63
C ARG A 376 4.16 4.94 35.55
N TYR A 377 3.29 5.82 35.07
CA TYR A 377 2.81 6.97 35.82
C TYR A 377 2.11 6.56 37.12
N PHE A 378 1.26 5.53 37.07
CA PHE A 378 0.64 4.97 38.28
C PHE A 378 1.64 4.33 39.24
N GLY A 379 2.71 3.71 38.72
CA GLY A 379 3.80 3.19 39.54
C GLY A 379 4.56 4.28 40.29
N GLU A 380 4.78 5.43 39.66
CA GLU A 380 5.37 6.64 40.29
C GLU A 380 4.45 7.22 41.37
N LEU A 381 3.14 7.00 41.27
CA LEU A 381 2.15 7.35 42.29
C LEU A 381 1.91 6.25 43.33
N GLU A 382 2.78 5.23 43.38
CA GLU A 382 2.73 4.08 44.30
C GLU A 382 1.42 3.28 44.22
N VAL A 383 0.79 3.22 43.05
CA VAL A 383 -0.39 2.37 42.81
C VAL A 383 0.08 0.99 42.34
N SER A 384 -0.35 -0.06 43.04
CA SER A 384 0.05 -1.42 42.69
C SER A 384 -0.53 -1.86 41.34
N LYS A 385 0.22 -2.68 40.59
CA LYS A 385 -0.24 -3.24 39.31
C LYS A 385 -1.54 -4.04 39.47
N GLN A 386 -1.70 -4.77 40.58
CA GLN A 386 -2.93 -5.53 40.85
C GLN A 386 -4.13 -4.60 41.03
N SER A 387 -3.96 -3.47 41.72
CA SER A 387 -5.03 -2.46 41.88
C SER A 387 -5.48 -1.90 40.52
N LEU A 388 -4.56 -1.71 39.57
CA LEU A 388 -4.90 -1.27 38.21
C LEU A 388 -5.67 -2.33 37.41
N VAL A 389 -5.32 -3.61 37.58
CA VAL A 389 -6.05 -4.74 36.97
C VAL A 389 -7.46 -4.80 37.53
N ASP A 390 -7.57 -4.74 38.85
CA ASP A 390 -8.82 -4.73 39.60
C ASP A 390 -9.72 -3.54 39.24
N SER A 391 -9.12 -2.43 38.78
CA SER A 391 -9.82 -1.22 38.33
C SER A 391 -10.04 -1.19 36.81
N HIS A 392 -9.75 -2.28 36.08
CA HIS A 392 -9.84 -2.36 34.61
C HIS A 392 -9.05 -1.30 33.82
N LEU A 393 -8.03 -0.68 34.43
CA LEU A 393 -7.25 0.40 33.82
C LEU A 393 -6.09 -0.11 32.95
N VAL A 394 -5.63 -1.35 33.17
CA VAL A 394 -4.54 -1.97 32.40
C VAL A 394 -4.93 -2.29 30.96
N GLU A 395 -6.20 -2.65 30.74
CA GLU A 395 -6.67 -3.16 29.45
C GLU A 395 -7.47 -2.15 28.63
N THR A 396 -7.64 -0.93 29.15
CA THR A 396 -8.53 0.08 28.58
C THR A 396 -7.79 1.39 28.32
N PRO A 397 -8.08 2.09 27.21
CA PRO A 397 -7.49 3.41 26.94
C PRO A 397 -7.91 4.47 27.97
N GLN A 398 -8.89 4.20 28.85
CA GLN A 398 -9.35 5.13 29.88
C GLN A 398 -8.22 5.54 30.84
N SER A 399 -7.24 4.68 31.11
CA SER A 399 -6.09 5.02 31.95
C SER A 399 -5.25 6.19 31.42
N ILE A 400 -5.28 6.47 30.11
CA ILE A 400 -4.62 7.62 29.50
C ILE A 400 -5.23 8.93 30.03
N CYS A 401 -6.51 8.93 30.43
CA CYS A 401 -7.21 10.11 30.92
C CYS A 401 -6.71 10.59 32.30
N PHE A 402 -5.90 9.79 32.99
CA PHE A 402 -5.30 10.12 34.30
C PHE A 402 -3.93 10.81 34.16
N LEU A 403 -3.40 10.88 32.94
CA LEU A 403 -2.08 11.46 32.71
C LEU A 403 -2.11 12.99 32.76
N ASP A 404 -1.03 13.57 33.25
CA ASP A 404 -0.77 15.00 33.16
C ASP A 404 -0.36 15.43 31.74
N CYS A 405 -0.25 16.75 31.52
CA CYS A 405 0.14 17.29 30.22
C CYS A 405 1.51 16.80 29.75
N HIS A 406 2.46 16.53 30.64
CA HIS A 406 3.81 16.12 30.26
C HIS A 406 3.80 14.70 29.67
N GLU A 407 3.13 13.76 30.32
CA GLU A 407 2.98 12.38 29.84
C GLU A 407 2.10 12.31 28.59
N LEU A 408 1.00 13.08 28.53
CA LEU A 408 0.17 13.18 27.32
C LEU A 408 0.97 13.70 26.12
N ASN A 409 1.82 14.70 26.31
CA ASN A 409 2.70 15.20 25.25
C ASN A 409 3.71 14.15 24.79
N LYS A 410 4.24 13.30 25.68
CA LYS A 410 5.11 12.18 25.27
C LYS A 410 4.36 11.18 24.39
N ILE A 411 3.13 10.80 24.76
CA ILE A 411 2.28 9.92 23.94
C ILE A 411 2.01 10.59 22.59
N LEU A 412 1.61 11.86 22.59
CA LEU A 412 1.28 12.59 21.37
C LEU A 412 2.49 12.66 20.42
N ASN A 413 3.67 12.99 20.96
CA ASN A 413 4.91 13.02 20.18
C ASN A 413 5.29 11.63 19.65
N PHE A 414 5.07 10.57 20.41
CA PHE A 414 5.26 9.20 19.94
C PHE A 414 4.31 8.87 18.79
N LEU A 415 3.01 9.16 18.93
CA LEU A 415 2.02 8.88 17.89
C LEU A 415 2.27 9.71 16.62
N LYS A 416 2.65 10.99 16.75
CA LYS A 416 3.01 11.86 15.60
C LYS A 416 4.23 11.37 14.81
N ARG A 417 5.11 10.58 15.43
CA ARG A 417 6.26 9.96 14.73
C ARG A 417 5.84 8.75 13.89
N ILE A 418 4.67 8.17 14.13
CA ILE A 418 4.15 7.07 13.32
C ILE A 418 3.67 7.66 11.99
N LYS A 419 4.37 7.32 10.90
CA LYS A 419 3.94 7.69 9.56
C LYS A 419 2.60 7.00 9.23
N SER A 420 1.52 7.78 9.15
CA SER A 420 0.19 7.34 8.72
C SER A 420 0.05 7.23 7.21
N GLU A 421 0.67 8.17 6.50
CA GLU A 421 0.61 8.24 5.04
C GLU A 421 1.73 7.38 4.45
N ARG A 422 1.35 6.56 3.46
CA ARG A 422 2.33 5.83 2.67
C ARG A 422 2.94 6.81 1.67
N ASP A 423 4.26 6.91 1.67
CA ASP A 423 5.01 7.75 0.72
C ASP A 423 5.39 6.99 -0.57
N ASP A 424 4.67 5.90 -0.86
CA ASP A 424 4.89 4.97 -1.98
C ASP A 424 3.86 5.07 -3.10
N GLY A 425 2.98 6.07 -3.07
CA GLY A 425 2.04 6.38 -4.15
C GLY A 425 0.98 5.31 -4.42
N ILE A 426 0.77 4.36 -3.50
CA ILE A 426 -0.29 3.33 -3.67
C ILE A 426 -1.70 3.93 -3.64
N ASP A 427 -1.89 5.02 -2.91
CA ASP A 427 -3.13 5.80 -2.93
C ASP A 427 -3.37 6.42 -4.33
N VAL A 428 -2.31 6.93 -4.97
CA VAL A 428 -2.34 7.45 -6.35
C VAL A 428 -2.74 6.36 -7.32
N VAL A 429 -2.11 5.18 -7.22
CA VAL A 429 -2.48 4.00 -8.05
C VAL A 429 -3.93 3.59 -7.80
N SER A 430 -4.40 3.64 -6.56
CA SER A 430 -5.78 3.30 -6.21
C SER A 430 -6.77 4.28 -6.86
N ARG A 431 -6.48 5.59 -6.83
CA ARG A 431 -7.30 6.61 -7.50
C ARG A 431 -7.29 6.45 -9.02
N ALA A 432 -6.15 6.10 -9.62
CA ALA A 432 -6.06 5.80 -11.05
C ALA A 432 -6.96 4.62 -11.43
N VAL A 433 -6.89 3.54 -10.65
CA VAL A 433 -7.75 2.36 -10.81
C VAL A 433 -9.22 2.73 -10.64
N ASP A 434 -9.57 3.48 -9.59
CA ASP A 434 -10.95 3.91 -9.35
C ASP A 434 -11.49 4.80 -10.47
N SER A 435 -10.65 5.69 -11.02
CA SER A 435 -10.99 6.54 -12.16
C SER A 435 -11.34 5.70 -13.40
N ILE A 436 -10.50 4.70 -13.72
CA ILE A 436 -10.72 3.81 -14.87
C ILE A 436 -11.89 2.87 -14.64
N LEU A 437 -12.05 2.34 -13.42
CA LEU A 437 -13.23 1.56 -13.08
C LEU A 437 -14.50 2.41 -13.19
N SER A 438 -14.47 3.66 -12.71
CA SER A 438 -15.62 4.55 -12.77
C SER A 438 -16.06 4.87 -14.20
N SER A 439 -15.13 4.96 -15.16
CA SER A 439 -15.47 5.15 -16.57
C SER A 439 -16.06 3.89 -17.21
N THR A 440 -15.73 2.70 -16.69
CA THR A 440 -16.30 1.41 -17.14
C THR A 440 -17.58 1.01 -16.42
N ARG A 441 -18.00 1.72 -15.36
CA ARG A 441 -19.24 1.42 -14.63
C ARG A 441 -20.45 1.74 -15.50
N VAL A 442 -21.40 0.80 -15.52
CA VAL A 442 -22.68 0.99 -16.17
C VAL A 442 -23.47 2.05 -15.39
N LYS A 443 -23.81 3.16 -16.05
CA LYS A 443 -24.56 4.27 -15.43
C LYS A 443 -26.08 4.04 -15.54
N GLU A 444 -26.49 3.35 -16.59
CA GLU A 444 -27.87 3.04 -16.95
C GLU A 444 -28.27 1.64 -16.48
N LYS A 445 -29.51 1.50 -16.04
CA LYS A 445 -30.09 0.21 -15.67
C LYS A 445 -30.60 -0.54 -16.90
N VAL A 446 -30.34 -1.85 -16.95
CA VAL A 446 -30.90 -2.75 -17.96
C VAL A 446 -31.70 -3.84 -17.25
N ASP A 447 -33.00 -3.84 -17.48
CA ASP A 447 -33.95 -4.79 -16.88
C ASP A 447 -34.54 -5.74 -17.96
N PHE A 448 -35.26 -6.78 -17.53
CA PHE A 448 -35.81 -7.80 -18.42
C PHE A 448 -37.29 -8.04 -18.17
N ASP A 449 -37.97 -8.56 -19.20
CA ASP A 449 -39.27 -9.21 -19.03
C ASP A 449 -39.12 -10.63 -18.44
N PRO A 450 -40.19 -11.23 -17.87
CA PRO A 450 -40.12 -12.56 -17.27
C PRO A 450 -39.67 -13.66 -18.23
N GLN A 451 -39.90 -13.49 -19.53
CA GLN A 451 -39.53 -14.47 -20.54
C GLN A 451 -38.12 -14.26 -21.10
N PHE A 452 -37.40 -13.20 -20.69
CA PHE A 452 -36.12 -12.81 -21.29
C PHE A 452 -36.21 -12.72 -22.82
N SER A 453 -37.28 -12.12 -23.31
CA SER A 453 -37.54 -11.83 -24.71
C SER A 453 -37.26 -10.35 -25.06
N LEU A 454 -37.34 -9.47 -24.06
CA LEU A 454 -37.20 -8.03 -24.15
C LEU A 454 -36.18 -7.52 -23.12
N LEU A 455 -35.23 -6.73 -23.61
CA LEU A 455 -34.41 -5.81 -22.83
C LEU A 455 -35.21 -4.53 -22.60
N LEU A 456 -35.22 -4.08 -21.36
CA LEU A 456 -35.85 -2.84 -20.94
C LEU A 456 -34.74 -1.86 -20.56
N LEU A 457 -34.55 -0.84 -21.39
CA LEU A 457 -33.58 0.23 -21.13
C LEU A 457 -33.98 1.02 -19.88
N ASP A 458 -33.11 1.91 -19.40
CA ASP A 458 -33.38 2.63 -18.16
C ASP A 458 -34.54 3.62 -18.31
N ARG A 459 -35.59 3.44 -17.50
CA ARG A 459 -36.76 4.34 -17.46
C ARG A 459 -36.38 5.80 -17.13
N ARG A 460 -35.23 6.04 -16.49
CA ARG A 460 -34.72 7.39 -16.20
C ARG A 460 -34.39 8.15 -17.46
N LEU A 461 -34.02 7.50 -18.56
CA LEU A 461 -33.79 8.17 -19.86
C LEU A 461 -35.06 8.85 -20.42
N LEU A 462 -36.23 8.58 -19.82
CA LEU A 462 -37.50 9.24 -20.11
C LEU A 462 -37.80 10.46 -19.20
N LYS A 463 -37.01 10.70 -18.14
CA LYS A 463 -37.19 11.77 -17.14
C LYS A 463 -35.91 12.60 -17.01
N SER A 464 -36.02 13.93 -16.95
CA SER A 464 -34.88 14.82 -16.65
C SER A 464 -34.46 14.80 -15.16
N ASN A 465 -34.14 13.64 -14.60
CA ASN A 465 -33.72 13.53 -13.20
C ASN A 465 -32.45 12.69 -13.03
N ASN A 466 -31.37 13.40 -12.71
CA ASN A 466 -30.01 12.93 -12.44
C ASN A 466 -29.87 12.24 -11.08
N ALA A 467 -30.70 11.23 -10.77
CA ALA A 467 -30.44 10.40 -9.60
C ALA A 467 -29.32 9.40 -9.97
N PRO A 468 -28.12 9.46 -9.36
CA PRO A 468 -27.10 8.44 -9.56
C PRO A 468 -27.63 7.10 -9.05
N ILE A 469 -27.37 6.01 -9.76
CA ILE A 469 -27.54 4.67 -9.20
C ILE A 469 -26.20 3.97 -9.21
N ASN A 470 -25.84 3.46 -8.06
CA ASN A 470 -24.70 2.59 -7.82
C ASN A 470 -25.25 1.17 -7.60
N ASP A 471 -25.85 0.59 -8.63
CA ASP A 471 -26.21 -0.83 -8.65
C ASP A 471 -25.11 -1.55 -9.45
N GLU A 472 -24.48 -2.55 -8.84
CA GLU A 472 -23.43 -3.40 -9.42
C GLU A 472 -23.97 -4.30 -10.55
N GLY A 473 -24.64 -3.73 -11.56
CA GLY A 473 -25.21 -4.45 -12.70
C GLY A 473 -26.42 -5.33 -12.34
N THR A 474 -27.10 -5.08 -11.23
CA THR A 474 -28.27 -5.86 -10.79
C THR A 474 -29.45 -5.72 -11.74
N ILE A 475 -29.97 -6.86 -12.19
CA ILE A 475 -31.09 -6.96 -13.12
C ILE A 475 -32.37 -7.19 -12.35
N ASN A 476 -33.41 -6.45 -12.69
CA ASN A 476 -34.76 -6.75 -12.25
C ASN A 476 -35.59 -7.33 -13.38
N VAL A 477 -36.57 -8.12 -12.98
CA VAL A 477 -37.54 -8.74 -13.88
C VAL A 477 -38.89 -8.15 -13.58
N PHE A 478 -39.48 -7.50 -14.57
CA PHE A 478 -40.80 -6.90 -14.42
C PHE A 478 -41.68 -7.28 -15.58
N ASP A 479 -42.98 -7.40 -15.33
CA ASP A 479 -43.96 -7.41 -16.41
C ASP A 479 -43.80 -6.11 -17.23
N PRO A 480 -43.57 -6.20 -18.56
CA PRO A 480 -43.47 -5.04 -19.45
C PRO A 480 -44.68 -4.10 -19.37
N ASN A 481 -45.83 -4.60 -18.91
CA ASN A 481 -47.06 -3.84 -18.71
C ASN A 481 -47.08 -3.00 -17.41
N VAL A 482 -46.13 -3.20 -16.49
CA VAL A 482 -45.97 -2.41 -15.23
C VAL A 482 -44.99 -1.23 -15.39
N TYR A 483 -44.16 -1.28 -16.43
CA TYR A 483 -43.32 -0.19 -16.93
C TYR A 483 -44.02 1.20 -17.18
N PRO A 484 -45.34 1.32 -17.47
CA PRO A 484 -46.01 2.56 -17.90
C PRO A 484 -46.20 3.71 -16.89
N LYS A 485 -45.82 3.59 -15.61
CA LYS A 485 -46.09 4.66 -14.63
C LYS A 485 -45.03 5.77 -14.59
N ALA A 486 -43.95 5.66 -15.37
CA ALA A 486 -42.94 6.72 -15.46
C ALA A 486 -43.45 7.91 -16.32
N PRO A 487 -43.39 9.16 -15.84
CA PRO A 487 -43.49 10.33 -16.71
C PRO A 487 -42.41 10.28 -17.79
N ALA A 488 -42.79 10.57 -19.04
CA ALA A 488 -41.94 10.46 -20.24
C ALA A 488 -41.87 11.79 -21.00
N GLN A 489 -41.58 12.87 -20.26
CA GLN A 489 -41.53 14.24 -20.76
C GLN A 489 -40.10 14.73 -21.05
N GLY A 490 -39.06 13.99 -20.62
CA GLY A 490 -37.66 14.37 -20.82
C GLY A 490 -37.11 13.99 -22.20
N ASP A 491 -35.93 14.53 -22.51
CA ASP A 491 -35.14 14.28 -23.73
C ASP A 491 -33.75 13.69 -23.44
N ASP A 492 -33.51 13.21 -22.22
CA ASP A 492 -32.23 12.61 -21.78
C ASP A 492 -31.76 11.45 -22.66
N ILE A 493 -32.68 10.69 -23.26
CA ILE A 493 -32.32 9.65 -24.26
C ILE A 493 -31.59 10.23 -25.48
N ILE A 494 -31.92 11.45 -25.89
CA ILE A 494 -31.27 12.11 -27.03
C ILE A 494 -29.86 12.53 -26.63
N SER A 495 -29.70 13.12 -25.44
CA SER A 495 -28.37 13.38 -24.85
C SER A 495 -27.55 12.09 -24.75
N TRP A 496 -28.14 11.01 -24.24
CA TRP A 496 -27.48 9.70 -24.14
C TRP A 496 -27.02 9.16 -25.49
N LEU A 497 -27.84 9.27 -26.54
CA LEU A 497 -27.46 8.86 -27.90
C LEU A 497 -26.41 9.78 -28.55
N THR A 498 -26.36 11.07 -28.19
CA THR A 498 -25.47 12.05 -28.81
C THR A 498 -24.14 12.23 -28.09
N ASP A 499 -24.14 12.14 -26.76
CA ASP A 499 -22.98 12.36 -25.90
C ASP A 499 -22.03 11.15 -25.93
N TYR A 500 -22.54 9.96 -26.23
CA TYR A 500 -21.75 8.72 -26.39
C TYR A 500 -21.03 8.60 -27.74
N ASN A 501 -21.08 9.61 -28.62
CA ASN A 501 -20.38 9.59 -29.91
C ASN A 501 -18.84 9.64 -29.82
N SER A 502 -18.28 9.86 -28.62
CA SER A 502 -16.83 9.91 -28.37
C SER A 502 -16.21 8.60 -27.89
N VAL A 503 -17.01 7.63 -27.43
CA VAL A 503 -16.53 6.30 -27.07
C VAL A 503 -16.49 5.45 -28.34
N GLU A 504 -15.37 4.78 -28.59
CA GLU A 504 -15.16 3.82 -29.68
C GLU A 504 -16.47 3.09 -30.05
N LYS A 505 -16.93 3.21 -31.30
CA LYS A 505 -18.18 2.61 -31.84
C LYS A 505 -18.17 1.07 -31.88
N THR A 506 -17.22 0.45 -31.20
CA THR A 506 -16.98 -0.98 -31.15
C THR A 506 -17.83 -1.61 -30.05
N PHE A 507 -18.48 -2.74 -30.33
CA PHE A 507 -19.18 -3.51 -29.30
C PHE A 507 -18.18 -3.87 -28.19
N PRO A 508 -18.51 -3.65 -26.89
CA PRO A 508 -17.56 -3.86 -25.80
C PRO A 508 -17.03 -5.28 -25.81
N ILE A 509 -15.70 -5.40 -25.79
CA ILE A 509 -15.00 -6.67 -25.61
C ILE A 509 -14.71 -6.80 -24.10
N PRO A 510 -14.58 -8.01 -23.51
CA PRO A 510 -14.20 -8.15 -22.10
C PRO A 510 -13.03 -7.24 -21.74
N ILE A 511 -13.02 -6.71 -20.50
CA ILE A 511 -12.06 -5.69 -19.99
C ILE A 511 -10.59 -5.99 -20.34
N ARG A 512 -10.23 -7.25 -20.59
CA ARG A 512 -8.92 -7.64 -21.13
C ARG A 512 -8.51 -6.91 -22.43
N VAL A 513 -9.45 -6.41 -23.24
CA VAL A 513 -9.16 -5.70 -24.50
C VAL A 513 -9.25 -4.18 -24.34
N HIS A 514 -9.75 -3.67 -23.21
CA HIS A 514 -9.81 -2.24 -22.92
C HIS A 514 -9.01 -1.95 -21.65
N ASN A 515 -7.94 -1.15 -21.78
CA ASN A 515 -7.08 -0.75 -20.67
C ASN A 515 -6.16 -1.88 -20.13
N LEU A 516 -5.78 -2.89 -20.92
CA LEU A 516 -4.79 -3.89 -20.47
C LEU A 516 -3.48 -3.22 -20.05
N ASP A 517 -3.11 -2.18 -20.76
CA ASP A 517 -1.91 -1.39 -20.54
C ASP A 517 -1.79 -0.87 -19.09
N ILE A 518 -2.83 -0.23 -18.56
CA ILE A 518 -2.82 0.23 -17.17
C ILE A 518 -2.83 -0.95 -16.20
N TRP A 519 -3.52 -2.05 -16.50
CA TRP A 519 -3.57 -3.19 -15.59
C TRP A 519 -2.23 -3.89 -15.45
N VAL A 520 -1.46 -3.99 -16.54
CA VAL A 520 -0.08 -4.51 -16.47
C VAL A 520 0.81 -3.52 -15.71
N ALA A 521 0.62 -2.20 -15.87
CA ALA A 521 1.36 -1.21 -15.08
C ALA A 521 1.04 -1.31 -13.58
N VAL A 522 -0.23 -1.45 -13.21
CA VAL A 522 -0.70 -1.69 -11.83
C VAL A 522 -0.10 -2.97 -11.28
N LEU A 523 -0.07 -4.06 -12.06
CA LEU A 523 0.56 -5.32 -11.66
C LEU A 523 2.03 -5.11 -11.30
N ARG A 524 2.79 -4.38 -12.12
CA ARG A 524 4.21 -4.08 -11.86
C ARG A 524 4.40 -3.19 -10.64
N ALA A 525 3.53 -2.19 -10.44
CA ALA A 525 3.53 -1.34 -9.24
C ALA A 525 3.25 -2.15 -7.96
N VAL A 526 2.28 -3.06 -8.00
CA VAL A 526 1.95 -3.95 -6.88
C VAL A 526 3.12 -4.90 -6.59
N GLN A 527 3.68 -5.56 -7.61
CA GLN A 527 4.85 -6.43 -7.46
C GLN A 527 6.04 -5.69 -6.85
N PHE A 528 6.33 -4.46 -7.31
CA PHE A 528 7.36 -3.61 -6.71
C PHE A 528 7.10 -3.30 -5.23
N THR A 529 5.84 -3.01 -4.89
CA THR A 529 5.44 -2.68 -3.53
C THR A 529 5.55 -3.89 -2.61
N CYS A 530 5.12 -5.07 -3.06
CA CYS A 530 5.29 -6.33 -2.33
C CYS A 530 6.76 -6.59 -2.01
N ARG A 531 7.65 -6.51 -3.00
CA ARG A 531 9.11 -6.68 -2.80
C ARG A 531 9.71 -5.66 -1.83
N THR A 532 9.25 -4.42 -1.91
CA THR A 532 9.65 -3.36 -0.97
C THR A 532 9.20 -3.68 0.45
N LEU A 533 7.98 -4.18 0.62
CA LEU A 533 7.44 -4.60 1.90
C LEU A 533 8.17 -5.83 2.45
N GLU A 534 8.46 -6.83 1.63
CA GLU A 534 9.27 -8.00 2.01
C GLU A 534 10.64 -7.58 2.53
N THR A 535 11.33 -6.68 1.82
CA THR A 535 12.63 -6.15 2.27
C THR A 535 12.50 -5.38 3.59
N LYS A 536 11.44 -4.57 3.76
CA LYS A 536 11.17 -3.86 5.01
C LYS A 536 10.88 -4.85 6.14
N TYR A 537 10.13 -5.91 5.84
CA TYR A 537 9.77 -6.95 6.78
C TYR A 537 10.98 -7.76 7.24
N ALA A 538 11.83 -8.21 6.32
CA ALA A 538 13.07 -8.91 6.62
C ALA A 538 13.97 -8.07 7.56
N LYS A 539 14.07 -6.76 7.33
CA LYS A 539 14.77 -5.85 8.24
C LYS A 539 14.12 -5.78 9.62
N LYS A 540 12.78 -5.74 9.70
CA LYS A 540 12.07 -5.75 10.99
C LYS A 540 12.30 -7.04 11.76
N VAL A 541 12.28 -8.19 11.08
CA VAL A 541 12.61 -9.49 11.67
C VAL A 541 14.04 -9.48 12.21
N GLN A 542 14.99 -8.93 11.44
CA GLN A 542 16.37 -8.80 11.87
C GLN A 542 16.50 -7.94 13.14
N VAL A 543 15.81 -6.79 13.20
CA VAL A 543 15.78 -5.93 14.40
C VAL A 543 15.09 -6.64 15.57
N PHE A 544 14.02 -7.40 15.31
CA PHE A 544 13.32 -8.17 16.35
C PHE A 544 14.23 -9.25 16.94
N ASN A 545 14.89 -10.04 16.10
CA ASN A 545 15.83 -11.07 16.55
C ASN A 545 17.01 -10.46 17.32
N TYR A 546 17.49 -9.29 16.90
CA TYR A 546 18.47 -8.51 17.66
C TYR A 546 17.92 -8.05 19.03
N SER A 547 16.65 -7.62 19.10
CA SER A 547 16.00 -7.26 20.37
C SER A 547 15.87 -8.47 21.31
N VAL A 548 15.61 -9.67 20.78
CA VAL A 548 15.61 -10.91 21.56
C VAL A 548 17.02 -11.19 22.11
N ALA A 549 18.05 -11.02 21.28
CA ALA A 549 19.43 -11.16 21.71
C ALA A 549 19.81 -10.15 22.82
N LEU A 550 19.40 -8.88 22.70
CA LEU A 550 19.59 -7.88 23.76
C LEU A 550 18.88 -8.24 25.07
N THR A 551 17.71 -8.89 24.98
CA THR A 551 16.99 -9.36 26.17
C THR A 551 17.77 -10.47 26.86
N ALA A 552 18.34 -11.41 26.09
CA ALA A 552 19.22 -12.44 26.66
C ALA A 552 20.49 -11.85 27.31
N VAL A 553 21.05 -10.77 26.74
CA VAL A 553 22.18 -10.03 27.33
C VAL A 553 21.79 -9.41 28.68
N GLU A 554 20.61 -8.78 28.76
CA GLU A 554 20.08 -8.21 29.99
C GLU A 554 19.77 -9.29 31.03
N ASP A 555 19.14 -10.39 30.63
CA ASP A 555 18.80 -11.52 31.50
C ASP A 555 20.07 -12.13 32.14
N LEU A 556 21.19 -12.17 31.42
CA LEU A 556 22.48 -12.58 31.98
C LEU A 556 22.97 -11.63 33.08
N CYS A 557 22.82 -10.32 32.88
CA CYS A 557 23.18 -9.32 33.88
C CYS A 557 22.26 -9.39 35.11
N ILE A 558 20.96 -9.61 34.91
CA ILE A 558 19.97 -9.80 35.97
C ILE A 558 20.27 -11.08 36.76
N SER A 559 20.54 -12.20 36.08
CA SER A 559 20.90 -13.46 36.73
C SER A 559 22.16 -13.31 37.58
N GLU A 560 23.12 -12.52 37.11
CA GLU A 560 24.33 -12.20 37.88
C GLU A 560 24.00 -11.32 39.10
N ASP A 561 23.13 -10.30 38.97
CA ASP A 561 22.67 -9.51 40.13
C ASP A 561 21.99 -10.38 41.20
N GLU A 562 21.14 -11.32 40.78
CA GLU A 562 20.52 -12.29 41.69
C GLU A 562 21.56 -13.19 42.36
N ARG A 563 22.60 -13.60 41.64
CA ARG A 563 23.71 -14.38 42.19
C ARG A 563 24.50 -13.57 43.22
N ARG A 564 24.80 -12.30 42.93
CA ARG A 564 25.55 -11.38 43.81
C ARG A 564 24.88 -11.16 45.16
N ARG A 565 23.55 -11.21 45.24
CA ARG A 565 22.81 -11.09 46.52
C ARG A 565 23.20 -12.13 47.56
N ASN A 566 23.73 -13.27 47.13
CA ASN A 566 24.09 -14.39 48.00
C ASN A 566 25.62 -14.62 48.09
N LEU A 567 26.45 -13.75 47.49
CA LEU A 567 27.89 -13.94 47.37
C LEU A 567 28.68 -12.71 47.83
N GLN A 568 29.94 -12.91 48.22
CA GLN A 568 30.85 -11.81 48.54
C GLN A 568 31.37 -11.11 47.27
N GLU A 569 31.71 -9.82 47.38
CA GLU A 569 32.10 -8.95 46.26
C GLU A 569 33.30 -9.47 45.46
N ASP A 570 34.22 -10.19 46.09
CA ASP A 570 35.38 -10.82 45.46
C ASP A 570 35.01 -11.98 44.51
N GLN A 571 33.77 -12.47 44.59
CA GLN A 571 33.25 -13.56 43.76
C GLN A 571 32.35 -13.07 42.62
N TRP A 572 32.21 -11.75 42.45
CA TRP A 572 31.37 -11.15 41.42
C TRP A 572 32.06 -11.21 40.05
N ASN A 573 31.30 -11.56 39.02
CA ASN A 573 31.76 -11.39 37.65
C ASN A 573 31.30 -10.02 37.17
N SER A 574 32.19 -9.20 36.61
CA SER A 574 31.74 -7.99 35.90
C SER A 574 30.80 -8.39 34.76
N TYR A 575 29.79 -7.58 34.46
CA TYR A 575 28.88 -7.85 33.35
C TYR A 575 29.65 -7.97 32.03
N ALA A 576 30.68 -7.14 31.84
CA ALA A 576 31.51 -7.19 30.64
C ALA A 576 32.29 -8.52 30.50
N SER A 577 32.85 -9.05 31.59
CA SER A 577 33.52 -10.36 31.56
C SER A 577 32.51 -11.48 31.29
N LEU A 578 31.39 -11.49 32.03
CA LEU A 578 30.34 -12.50 31.90
C LEU A 578 29.80 -12.59 30.45
N LEU A 579 29.49 -11.45 29.85
CA LEU A 579 28.99 -11.40 28.47
C LEU A 579 30.05 -11.88 27.47
N SER A 580 31.32 -11.51 27.69
CA SER A 580 32.41 -11.99 26.84
C SER A 580 32.61 -13.49 26.95
N ASP A 581 32.60 -14.05 28.16
CA ASP A 581 32.80 -15.48 28.39
C ASP A 581 31.63 -16.28 27.78
N ARG A 582 30.41 -15.74 27.86
CA ARG A 582 29.24 -16.33 27.20
C ARG A 582 29.34 -16.32 25.67
N CYS A 583 29.93 -15.29 25.07
CA CYS A 583 30.24 -15.29 23.64
C CYS A 583 31.27 -16.36 23.27
N GLU A 584 32.25 -16.63 24.14
CA GLU A 584 33.27 -17.68 23.94
C GLU A 584 32.69 -19.10 24.07
N GLU A 585 31.73 -19.32 24.97
CA GLU A 585 30.99 -20.59 25.07
C GLU A 585 30.12 -20.86 23.81
N GLY A 586 29.60 -19.81 23.20
CA GLY A 586 28.75 -19.87 22.00
C GLY A 586 29.49 -20.20 20.69
N VAL A 587 30.82 -20.12 20.68
CA VAL A 587 31.71 -20.31 19.50
C VAL A 587 31.46 -21.64 18.77
N LEU A 588 30.99 -22.67 19.49
CA LEU A 588 30.74 -24.01 18.95
C LEU A 588 29.43 -24.14 18.13
N ARG A 589 28.57 -23.13 18.08
CA ARG A 589 27.31 -23.15 17.31
C ARG A 589 27.22 -21.94 16.38
N ASN A 590 27.67 -22.10 15.12
CA ASN A 590 27.58 -21.10 14.05
C ASN A 590 26.12 -20.90 13.55
N SER A 591 25.23 -20.46 14.45
CA SER A 591 23.83 -20.16 14.15
C SER A 591 23.60 -18.66 13.98
N LEU A 592 22.55 -18.26 13.24
CA LEU A 592 22.15 -16.85 13.10
C LEU A 592 21.89 -16.20 14.46
N THR A 593 21.33 -16.94 15.41
CA THR A 593 21.08 -16.49 16.79
C THR A 593 22.38 -16.17 17.52
N THR A 594 23.40 -17.02 17.38
CA THR A 594 24.73 -16.80 17.97
C THR A 594 25.39 -15.54 17.41
N LYS A 595 25.29 -15.34 16.09
CA LYS A 595 25.86 -14.15 15.43
C LYS A 595 25.20 -12.85 15.93
N LEU A 596 23.87 -12.84 16.05
CA LEU A 596 23.13 -11.69 16.56
C LEU A 596 23.41 -11.42 18.04
N PHE A 597 23.60 -12.48 18.85
CA PHE A 597 24.03 -12.33 20.24
C PHE A 597 25.41 -11.70 20.36
N VAL A 598 26.39 -12.16 19.59
CA VAL A 598 27.74 -11.56 19.54
C VAL A 598 27.69 -10.10 19.09
N CYS A 599 26.89 -9.76 18.07
CA CYS A 599 26.68 -8.35 17.69
C CYS A 599 26.09 -7.51 18.82
N ALA A 600 25.07 -8.03 19.53
CA ALA A 600 24.45 -7.31 20.64
C ALA A 600 25.45 -7.06 21.78
N VAL A 601 26.27 -8.05 22.14
CA VAL A 601 27.32 -7.90 23.16
C VAL A 601 28.38 -6.88 22.72
N ARG A 602 28.87 -6.97 21.47
CA ARG A 602 29.81 -5.99 20.93
C ARG A 602 29.23 -4.57 21.04
N ASP A 603 28.02 -4.36 20.53
CA ASP A 603 27.40 -3.04 20.51
C ASP A 603 27.18 -2.48 21.93
N VAL A 604 26.85 -3.34 22.90
CA VAL A 604 26.71 -2.97 24.34
C VAL A 604 28.05 -2.54 24.93
N LEU A 605 29.12 -3.31 24.73
CA LEU A 605 30.45 -3.00 25.24
C LEU A 605 31.09 -1.80 24.52
N GLU A 606 30.69 -1.57 23.28
CA GLU A 606 31.12 -0.43 22.49
C GLU A 606 30.41 0.87 22.85
N GLY A 607 29.25 0.79 23.50
CA GLY A 607 28.37 1.95 23.71
C GLY A 607 27.86 2.47 22.36
N ALA A 608 27.48 1.55 21.46
CA ALA A 608 27.10 1.88 20.11
C ALA A 608 25.92 2.87 20.07
N SER A 609 26.03 3.86 19.18
CA SER A 609 24.97 4.86 18.97
C SER A 609 23.84 4.37 18.07
N ASP A 610 24.02 3.22 17.40
CA ASP A 610 23.01 2.57 16.56
C ASP A 610 23.16 1.03 16.58
N LEU A 611 22.14 0.30 16.11
CA LEU A 611 22.17 -1.16 15.99
C LEU A 611 23.02 -1.57 14.79
N THR A 612 24.02 -2.40 15.03
CA THR A 612 24.93 -2.85 13.99
C THR A 612 24.57 -4.28 13.60
N PHE A 613 24.07 -4.43 12.37
CA PHE A 613 23.68 -5.72 11.81
C PHE A 613 24.78 -6.36 10.96
N GLU A 614 25.85 -5.62 10.69
CA GLU A 614 27.02 -6.14 10.00
C GLU A 614 27.80 -7.03 10.96
N PHE A 615 27.86 -8.30 10.58
CA PHE A 615 28.67 -9.32 11.22
C PHE A 615 29.96 -9.43 10.39
N PRO A 616 31.04 -8.70 10.74
CA PRO A 616 32.35 -8.96 10.15
C PRO A 616 32.83 -10.37 10.53
N ASP A 617 34.07 -10.71 10.23
CA ASP A 617 34.61 -12.00 10.64
C ASP A 617 34.40 -12.25 12.15
N PHE A 618 34.08 -13.50 12.50
CA PHE A 618 33.71 -13.84 13.89
C PHE A 618 34.85 -13.52 14.86
N GLU A 619 36.10 -13.77 14.47
CA GLU A 619 37.27 -13.53 15.32
C GLU A 619 37.51 -12.03 15.53
N GLU A 620 37.24 -11.22 14.52
CA GLU A 620 37.32 -9.76 14.61
C GLU A 620 36.32 -9.20 15.64
N CYS A 621 35.07 -9.67 15.61
CA CYS A 621 34.07 -9.34 16.64
C CYS A 621 34.53 -9.76 18.04
N MET A 622 35.06 -10.98 18.18
CA MET A 622 35.51 -11.49 19.48
C MET A 622 36.71 -10.71 20.02
N ASN A 623 37.64 -10.27 19.17
CA ASN A 623 38.77 -9.44 19.60
C ASN A 623 38.32 -8.07 20.15
N LEU A 624 37.31 -7.45 19.54
CA LEU A 624 36.71 -6.21 20.04
C LEU A 624 36.03 -6.41 21.41
N ILE A 625 35.35 -7.55 21.59
CA ILE A 625 34.71 -7.91 22.86
C ILE A 625 35.76 -8.17 23.95
N ARG A 626 36.79 -8.98 23.66
CA ARG A 626 37.88 -9.32 24.60
C ARG A 626 38.62 -8.08 25.10
N GLY A 627 38.81 -7.09 24.22
CA GLY A 627 39.45 -5.82 24.57
C GLY A 627 38.69 -4.98 25.60
N ARG A 628 37.44 -5.33 25.95
CA ARG A 628 36.56 -4.54 26.81
C ARG A 628 36.03 -5.30 28.05
N LYS A 629 36.67 -6.41 28.45
CA LYS A 629 36.27 -7.20 29.65
C LYS A 629 36.29 -6.40 30.96
N SER A 630 37.03 -5.29 31.03
CA SER A 630 37.15 -4.43 32.21
C SER A 630 36.16 -3.26 32.27
N LEU A 631 35.15 -3.22 31.40
CA LEU A 631 34.13 -2.17 31.41
C LEU A 631 33.30 -2.22 32.71
N SER A 632 32.99 -1.05 33.29
CA SER A 632 32.16 -0.98 34.50
C SER A 632 30.70 -1.35 34.22
N ASP A 633 30.07 -2.04 35.16
CA ASP A 633 28.68 -2.49 35.09
C ASP A 633 27.66 -1.37 34.78
N ASP A 634 27.86 -0.18 35.35
CA ASP A 634 26.98 0.98 35.10
C ASP A 634 26.93 1.41 33.62
N ILE A 635 28.07 1.30 32.93
CA ILE A 635 28.17 1.64 31.50
C ILE A 635 27.47 0.56 30.68
N VAL A 636 27.65 -0.72 31.04
CA VAL A 636 26.99 -1.85 30.39
C VAL A 636 25.46 -1.72 30.48
N LEU A 637 24.93 -1.46 31.68
CA LEU A 637 23.49 -1.29 31.89
C LEU A 637 22.91 -0.08 31.13
N LYS A 638 23.63 1.05 31.11
CA LYS A 638 23.22 2.23 30.32
C LYS A 638 23.18 1.93 28.82
N SER A 639 24.17 1.22 28.30
CA SER A 639 24.21 0.81 26.89
C SER A 639 23.07 -0.15 26.55
N ILE A 640 22.79 -1.14 27.40
CA ILE A 640 21.65 -2.07 27.21
C ILE A 640 20.33 -1.29 27.15
N ALA A 641 20.09 -0.40 28.13
CA ALA A 641 18.87 0.39 28.18
C ALA A 641 18.70 1.27 26.93
N PHE A 642 19.77 1.94 26.49
CA PHE A 642 19.78 2.76 25.28
C PHE A 642 19.47 1.93 24.03
N LEU A 643 20.18 0.82 23.82
CA LEU A 643 20.03 -0.03 22.64
C LEU A 643 18.66 -0.71 22.60
N LYS A 644 18.08 -1.09 23.75
CA LYS A 644 16.71 -1.61 23.83
C LYS A 644 15.68 -0.56 23.42
N ILE A 645 15.80 0.68 23.89
CA ILE A 645 14.92 1.78 23.45
C ILE A 645 15.02 1.97 21.94
N LEU A 646 16.23 1.91 21.40
CA LEU A 646 16.49 2.11 19.99
C LEU A 646 15.96 0.94 19.12
N ALA A 647 16.16 -0.31 19.55
CA ALA A 647 15.60 -1.50 18.93
C ALA A 647 14.07 -1.49 18.95
N HIS A 648 13.46 -1.17 20.09
CA HIS A 648 12.01 -1.01 20.17
C HIS A 648 11.49 0.06 19.22
N THR A 649 12.19 1.18 19.07
CA THR A 649 11.81 2.24 18.12
C THR A 649 11.90 1.76 16.66
N LYS A 650 12.96 1.03 16.29
CA LYS A 650 13.18 0.52 14.92
C LYS A 650 12.26 -0.64 14.53
N VAL A 651 11.85 -1.53 15.44
CA VAL A 651 10.83 -2.57 15.17
C VAL A 651 9.47 -1.92 14.86
N ARG A 652 9.19 -0.78 15.52
CA ARG A 652 7.90 -0.09 15.48
C ARG A 652 7.74 0.85 14.26
N SER A 653 8.83 1.40 13.70
CA SER A 653 8.85 2.14 12.40
C SER A 653 8.74 1.22 11.19
#